data_AF-A0A0N9I868-F1
#
_entry.id   AF-A0A0N9I868-F1
#
_cell.length_a   1.000
_cell.length_b   1.000
_cell.length_c   1.000
_cell.angle_alpha   90.00
_cell.angle_beta   90.00
_cell.angle_gamma   90.00
#
_symmetry.space_group_name_H-M   'P 1'
#
loop_
_entity.id
_entity.type
_entity.pdbx_description
1 polymer ?
#
loop_
_entity_poly.entity_id
_entity_poly.type
_entity_poly.pdbx_seq_one_letter_code
_entity_poly.pdbx_strand_id
1 'polypeptide(L)'
;MPPEHSVPTADTAAPVAAAPVTAGAAPRSPADSLLALQASAGNAAVTRMMSSPAPVAVVPPSTPEFLSLAADIEARRMAVLAHSTAQADQIRTTADASKQRYRTTADTKAVAVEQAHADALGVVQQHASTAQATIDGNLEAELARVDAAADAELQRLDRVIEEKRAAVARHADEKAAVAEQKGTEQADRADTGTAERTRRADEIATAEIERYRSHEQASEIRDTVETARRDVIAELTRTGTAVATGVRTKSAELGGHFRDEAAQTARDLDQPRTDARTQILDNRDRTKDTLREIARSATARINAEATQLGTSLRDESVRRAAEIRGQAAVFDASVDESVATTITQLTRPAEALADDLAAFVRENQDIAGYQPIVDEAHGELLAAASEREARIDELATQFLGSLDQTTGDAETTLIDYAQALTDSAQQAGADFGGPVDETMQATAQQMHDTTDEGTRSMGVVTDEVGGELDRAIRDLGTQWDRKLAEHTDELHDEVDTALRDEDRAVERFERDIEVSVDRIVEESGFFDSVWNFCAGLAEGIWNGAVALLKGVWDAVKTPLFWIAVAIVVVVLVIAVVVLVIKGAAVLAAIAAVLAFAGKVLLVIGVIVGAIAAIYYVYLAITRPDLTWRQRGELVGRAIFEAALAFTGTGILARLKVFAQISGFRALVARAGNLALAIKLVNLVPDLGKLARLLDLAEAVNVVRVLEKVRDADLALTLLGRVRDVEELMLIVDRISDVSKLPALLDLVSDTRKLGQLLERMRNPDDLITLLGEVGGPEALLRLTGDLPAADLTSLVTTHGADAVRWAATEMSGLEAQALLARMTPEVITGMRGVTPRAATRLLDAFDNSLLARVVAEIDPRDLVAFLDQQETGAARRILTQYADAGSWDRLRRFLRGTVQAAETEGYAAAGAGDLIVDNQTLSTVRAMLAGVDYSALQPIEQRMIQQLFAQLGQPLDATGTLVPPNQAALESIMGRLRAPATVMGETGVNAVHKPLGGAAADLGAVERPAGLAVDIDRNSAAYRQVLTDLESPPARPWTPSSTTAPTPVGKAEGIRDRTVVADALFAQVEGGGVPTFMTADGNVFERLAGWAVSVTPPAAGPGSAASRLARANPGGFEIIVNGRRLLVIPVGL
;
A
#
# COMPACT_ATOMS: atom_id res chain seq x y z
N MET A 1 -30.76 32.96 21.88
CA MET A 1 -29.72 33.22 22.89
C MET A 1 -28.91 31.93 23.08
N PRO A 2 -27.73 31.83 22.46
CA PRO A 2 -26.75 30.80 22.77
C PRO A 2 -25.63 31.34 23.70
N PRO A 3 -24.90 30.48 24.43
CA PRO A 3 -23.94 30.90 25.44
C PRO A 3 -22.63 31.38 24.81
N GLU A 4 -22.08 32.45 25.38
CA GLU A 4 -20.75 32.97 25.09
C GLU A 4 -19.68 32.00 25.60
N HIS A 5 -18.87 31.45 24.70
CA HIS A 5 -17.61 30.82 25.04
C HIS A 5 -16.48 31.85 24.97
N SER A 6 -15.88 32.08 26.13
CA SER A 6 -14.72 32.94 26.36
C SER A 6 -13.48 32.41 25.65
N VAL A 7 -12.89 33.24 24.80
CA VAL A 7 -11.56 33.06 24.20
C VAL A 7 -10.50 33.25 25.29
N PRO A 8 -9.48 32.37 25.41
CA PRO A 8 -8.36 32.62 26.30
C PRO A 8 -7.45 33.68 25.71
N THR A 9 -7.25 34.78 26.43
CA THR A 9 -6.21 35.76 26.16
C THR A 9 -4.84 35.10 26.32
N ALA A 10 -4.12 34.96 25.21
CA ALA A 10 -2.71 34.56 25.22
C ALA A 10 -1.87 35.72 25.76
N ASP A 11 -1.24 35.47 26.91
CA ASP A 11 -0.21 36.30 27.52
C ASP A 11 0.96 36.48 26.55
N THR A 12 1.22 37.70 26.13
CA THR A 12 2.43 38.10 25.40
C THR A 12 3.64 38.00 26.32
N ALA A 13 4.27 36.83 26.35
CA ALA A 13 5.61 36.67 26.90
C ALA A 13 6.63 37.37 25.98
N ALA A 14 7.30 38.37 26.52
CA ALA A 14 8.40 39.08 25.86
C ALA A 14 9.54 38.11 25.47
N PRO A 15 10.19 38.29 24.32
CA PRO A 15 11.30 37.45 23.92
C PRO A 15 12.50 37.72 24.84
N VAL A 16 12.96 36.68 25.53
CA VAL A 16 14.23 36.67 26.25
C VAL A 16 15.35 36.76 25.22
N ALA A 17 16.09 37.88 25.24
CA ALA A 17 17.27 38.08 24.41
C ALA A 17 18.34 37.01 24.73
N ALA A 18 18.62 36.15 23.76
CA ALA A 18 19.77 35.24 23.81
C ALA A 18 21.06 36.06 23.72
N ALA A 19 22.02 35.78 24.59
CA ALA A 19 23.34 36.40 24.59
C ALA A 19 24.07 36.15 23.26
N PRO A 20 24.89 37.11 22.78
CA PRO A 20 25.63 36.96 21.53
C PRO A 20 26.65 35.84 21.68
N VAL A 21 26.47 34.77 20.91
CA VAL A 21 27.49 33.74 20.72
C VAL A 21 28.63 34.37 19.92
N THR A 22 29.77 34.57 20.56
CA THR A 22 31.02 34.96 19.91
C THR A 22 31.42 33.88 18.91
N ALA A 23 31.19 34.15 17.62
CA ALA A 23 31.71 33.34 16.53
C ALA A 23 33.25 33.37 16.56
N GLY A 24 33.87 32.21 16.79
CA GLY A 24 35.30 32.02 16.61
C GLY A 24 35.68 32.30 15.16
N ALA A 25 36.71 33.11 14.95
CA ALA A 25 37.19 33.49 13.64
C ALA A 25 37.53 32.25 12.80
N ALA A 26 36.82 32.07 11.69
CA ALA A 26 37.14 31.04 10.71
C ALA A 26 38.52 31.29 10.08
N PRO A 27 39.28 30.25 9.73
CA PRO A 27 40.57 30.40 9.06
C PRO A 27 40.37 31.05 7.68
N ARG A 28 41.02 32.20 7.49
CA ARG A 28 41.03 32.94 6.22
C ARG A 28 41.59 32.07 5.09
N SER A 29 40.99 32.17 3.91
CA SER A 29 41.44 31.41 2.74
C SER A 29 42.80 31.93 2.23
N PRO A 30 43.55 31.13 1.47
CA PRO A 30 44.76 31.59 0.79
C PRO A 30 44.50 32.78 -0.15
N ALA A 31 43.30 32.88 -0.72
CA ALA A 31 42.88 34.01 -1.55
C ALA A 31 42.76 35.30 -0.72
N ASP A 32 42.18 35.24 0.49
CA ASP A 32 42.11 36.38 1.41
C ASP A 32 43.50 36.86 1.85
N SER A 33 44.46 35.95 1.94
CA SER A 33 45.85 36.27 2.30
C SER A 33 46.60 36.97 1.15
N LEU A 34 46.29 36.61 -0.10
CA LEU A 34 46.86 37.22 -1.31
C LEU A 34 46.23 38.60 -1.59
N LEU A 35 44.92 38.73 -1.37
CA LEU A 35 44.18 40.00 -1.36
C LEU A 35 44.69 40.96 -0.28
N ALA A 36 44.95 40.48 0.94
CA ALA A 36 45.53 41.29 2.01
C ALA A 36 46.94 41.81 1.63
N LEU A 37 47.73 41.02 0.91
CA LEU A 37 49.05 41.41 0.41
C LEU A 37 48.96 42.49 -0.68
N GLN A 38 48.05 42.37 -1.65
CA GLN A 38 47.85 43.38 -2.70
C GLN A 38 47.25 44.68 -2.17
N ALA A 39 46.27 44.59 -1.25
CA ALA A 39 45.74 45.75 -0.55
C ALA A 39 46.82 46.49 0.26
N SER A 40 47.75 45.74 0.89
CA SER A 40 48.90 46.34 1.57
C SER A 40 49.84 47.07 0.61
N ALA A 41 50.00 46.59 -0.62
CA ALA A 41 50.86 47.20 -1.62
C ALA A 41 50.28 48.54 -2.14
N GLY A 42 48.97 48.59 -2.39
CA GLY A 42 48.27 49.82 -2.76
C GLY A 42 48.29 50.86 -1.63
N ASN A 43 48.08 50.43 -0.38
CA ASN A 43 48.22 51.31 0.78
C ASN A 43 49.66 51.78 0.98
N ALA A 44 50.66 50.91 0.78
CA ALA A 44 52.07 51.28 0.88
C ALA A 44 52.53 52.27 -0.21
N ALA A 45 51.89 52.30 -1.39
CA ALA A 45 52.12 53.32 -2.41
C ALA A 45 51.56 54.67 -1.96
N VAL A 46 50.32 54.71 -1.46
CA VAL A 46 49.72 55.95 -0.94
C VAL A 46 50.43 56.49 0.29
N THR A 47 50.81 55.62 1.23
CA THR A 47 51.61 56.02 2.39
C THR A 47 52.99 56.54 1.98
N ARG A 48 53.60 56.00 0.92
CA ARG A 48 54.86 56.54 0.37
C ARG A 48 54.69 57.93 -0.22
N MET A 49 53.63 58.19 -0.98
CA MET A 49 53.36 59.54 -1.51
C MET A 49 53.01 60.55 -0.42
N MET A 50 52.34 60.13 0.65
CA MET A 50 52.05 61.00 1.81
C MET A 50 53.28 61.28 2.68
N SER A 51 54.34 60.50 2.53
CA SER A 51 55.64 60.82 3.12
C SER A 51 56.19 62.02 2.35
N SER A 52 56.30 63.20 2.98
CA SER A 52 56.89 64.36 2.30
C SER A 52 58.23 63.96 1.68
N PRO A 53 58.36 64.00 0.34
CA PRO A 53 59.59 63.61 -0.31
C PRO A 53 60.69 64.57 0.14
N ALA A 54 61.90 64.05 0.35
CA ALA A 54 63.01 64.88 0.81
C ALA A 54 63.19 66.06 -0.17
N PRO A 55 63.29 67.31 0.31
CA PRO A 55 63.49 68.46 -0.56
C PRO A 55 64.77 68.26 -1.37
N VAL A 56 64.73 68.58 -2.66
CA VAL A 56 65.91 68.44 -3.52
C VAL A 56 67.02 69.37 -3.03
N ALA A 57 68.14 68.78 -2.57
CA ALA A 57 69.28 69.53 -2.08
C ALA A 57 70.05 70.15 -3.27
N VAL A 58 70.09 71.48 -3.33
CA VAL A 58 70.88 72.23 -4.32
C VAL A 58 72.27 72.51 -3.77
N VAL A 59 73.33 72.15 -4.50
CA VAL A 59 74.73 72.36 -4.07
C VAL A 59 75.23 73.74 -4.52
N PRO A 60 75.71 74.62 -3.61
CA PRO A 60 76.28 75.91 -3.99
C PRO A 60 77.63 75.75 -4.73
N PRO A 61 78.01 76.65 -5.67
CA PRO A 61 77.32 77.88 -6.07
C PRO A 61 76.31 77.67 -7.23
N SER A 62 75.12 78.28 -7.13
CA SER A 62 74.05 78.23 -8.14
C SER A 62 73.49 79.64 -8.42
N THR A 63 72.99 79.91 -9.63
CA THR A 63 72.42 81.23 -10.00
C THR A 63 71.05 81.46 -9.37
N PRO A 64 70.66 82.72 -9.07
CA PRO A 64 69.33 83.05 -8.53
C PRO A 64 68.17 82.51 -9.37
N GLU A 65 68.33 82.49 -10.69
CA GLU A 65 67.31 82.02 -11.64
C GLU A 65 67.17 80.50 -11.61
N PHE A 66 68.27 79.76 -11.50
CA PHE A 66 68.22 78.31 -11.29
C PHE A 66 67.59 77.94 -9.94
N LEU A 67 67.82 78.74 -8.89
CA LEU A 67 67.16 78.55 -7.60
C LEU A 67 65.64 78.78 -7.67
N SER A 68 65.18 79.73 -8.49
CA SER A 68 63.74 79.93 -8.78
C SER A 68 63.17 78.72 -9.51
N LEU A 69 63.82 78.25 -10.58
CA LEU A 69 63.40 77.07 -11.32
C LEU A 69 63.34 75.81 -10.43
N ALA A 70 64.33 75.61 -9.57
CA ALA A 70 64.35 74.51 -8.62
C ALA A 70 63.18 74.57 -7.62
N ALA A 71 62.82 75.77 -7.16
CA ALA A 71 61.67 75.97 -6.28
C ALA A 71 60.33 75.71 -7.00
N ASP A 72 60.19 76.16 -8.25
CA ASP A 72 59.00 75.94 -9.07
C ASP A 72 58.83 74.45 -9.42
N ILE A 73 59.92 73.77 -9.76
CA ILE A 73 59.94 72.32 -10.00
C ILE A 73 59.57 71.54 -8.73
N GLU A 74 60.08 71.93 -7.56
CA GLU A 74 59.71 71.27 -6.30
C GLU A 74 58.24 71.51 -5.95
N ALA A 75 57.72 72.72 -6.15
CA ALA A 75 56.30 73.02 -5.96
C ALA A 75 55.43 72.18 -6.91
N ARG A 76 55.86 72.00 -8.16
CA ARG A 76 55.15 71.17 -9.15
C ARG A 76 55.23 69.69 -8.80
N ARG A 77 56.38 69.21 -8.33
CA ARG A 77 56.55 67.84 -7.81
C ARG A 77 55.54 67.54 -6.71
N MET A 78 55.46 68.44 -5.73
CA MET A 78 54.50 68.33 -4.62
C MET A 78 53.05 68.38 -5.12
N ALA A 79 52.74 69.24 -6.10
CA ALA A 79 51.40 69.36 -6.67
C ALA A 79 50.96 68.08 -7.40
N VAL A 80 51.81 67.48 -8.24
CA VAL A 80 51.51 66.24 -8.97
C VAL A 80 51.24 65.08 -8.01
N LEU A 81 52.07 64.92 -6.97
CA LEU A 81 51.88 63.88 -5.97
C LEU A 81 50.60 64.09 -5.14
N ALA A 82 50.32 65.35 -4.75
CA ALA A 82 49.09 65.70 -4.04
C ALA A 82 47.85 65.45 -4.90
N HIS A 83 47.89 65.80 -6.19
CA HIS A 83 46.82 65.59 -7.15
C HIS A 83 46.53 64.10 -7.37
N SER A 84 47.58 63.29 -7.60
CA SER A 84 47.44 61.83 -7.71
C SER A 84 46.86 61.21 -6.44
N THR A 85 47.24 61.71 -5.26
CA THR A 85 46.72 61.23 -3.98
C THR A 85 45.24 61.59 -3.81
N ALA A 86 44.85 62.82 -4.14
CA ALA A 86 43.45 63.25 -4.09
C ALA A 86 42.55 62.41 -5.02
N GLN A 87 43.02 62.10 -6.24
CA GLN A 87 42.30 61.22 -7.16
C GLN A 87 42.20 59.78 -6.63
N ALA A 88 43.26 59.25 -6.02
CA ALA A 88 43.23 57.93 -5.39
C ALA A 88 42.19 57.85 -4.24
N ASP A 89 42.08 58.91 -3.43
CA ASP A 89 41.10 58.98 -2.34
C ASP A 89 39.66 59.15 -2.84
N GLN A 90 39.45 59.90 -3.92
CA GLN A 90 38.16 60.00 -4.60
C GLN A 90 37.72 58.64 -5.17
N ILE A 91 38.64 57.89 -5.79
CA ILE A 91 38.41 56.53 -6.29
C ILE A 91 37.98 55.60 -5.15
N ARG A 92 38.70 55.61 -4.01
CA ARG A 92 38.34 54.79 -2.84
C ARG A 92 36.96 55.13 -2.29
N THR A 93 36.70 56.42 -2.08
CA THR A 93 35.43 56.89 -1.52
C THR A 93 34.24 56.48 -2.39
N THR A 94 34.38 56.61 -3.72
CA THR A 94 33.32 56.23 -4.66
C THR A 94 33.13 54.71 -4.73
N ALA A 95 34.23 53.95 -4.65
CA ALA A 95 34.17 52.50 -4.58
C ALA A 95 33.50 51.99 -3.30
N ASP A 96 33.79 52.58 -2.15
CA ASP A 96 33.14 52.25 -0.89
C ASP A 96 31.63 52.57 -0.92
N ALA A 97 31.25 53.71 -1.51
CA ALA A 97 29.84 54.05 -1.73
C ALA A 97 29.14 53.04 -2.66
N SER A 98 29.81 52.62 -3.74
CA SER A 98 29.28 51.63 -4.69
C SER A 98 29.09 50.25 -4.05
N LYS A 99 30.08 49.79 -3.27
CA LYS A 99 30.00 48.56 -2.47
C LYS A 99 28.84 48.61 -1.47
N GLN A 100 28.69 49.71 -0.73
CA GLN A 100 27.60 49.87 0.23
C GLN A 100 26.22 49.87 -0.44
N ARG A 101 26.10 50.53 -1.61
CA ARG A 101 24.88 50.53 -2.41
C ARG A 101 24.51 49.11 -2.85
N TYR A 102 25.46 48.36 -3.41
CA TYR A 102 25.26 46.98 -3.83
C TYR A 102 24.87 46.06 -2.66
N ARG A 103 25.54 46.16 -1.50
CA ARG A 103 25.17 45.42 -0.27
C ARG A 103 23.75 45.71 0.18
N THR A 104 23.34 46.97 0.17
CA THR A 104 21.98 47.38 0.56
C THR A 104 20.93 46.79 -0.39
N THR A 105 21.22 46.78 -1.69
CA THR A 105 20.39 46.13 -2.72
C THR A 105 20.30 44.62 -2.47
N ALA A 106 21.43 43.96 -2.21
CA ALA A 106 21.48 42.53 -1.91
C ALA A 106 20.67 42.17 -0.66
N ASP A 107 20.83 42.89 0.45
CA ASP A 107 20.07 42.65 1.67
C ASP A 107 18.56 42.86 1.46
N THR A 108 18.17 43.93 0.75
CA THR A 108 16.77 44.20 0.43
C THR A 108 16.15 43.07 -0.40
N LYS A 109 16.90 42.55 -1.38
CA LYS A 109 16.43 41.46 -2.24
C LYS A 109 16.43 40.10 -1.54
N ALA A 110 17.39 39.83 -0.67
CA ALA A 110 17.39 38.63 0.17
C ALA A 110 16.13 38.58 1.06
N VAL A 111 15.78 39.71 1.70
CA VAL A 111 14.54 39.81 2.51
C VAL A 111 13.28 39.62 1.65
N ALA A 112 13.25 40.17 0.43
CA ALA A 112 12.11 39.97 -0.48
C ALA A 112 11.93 38.50 -0.89
N VAL A 113 13.03 37.78 -1.13
CA VAL A 113 13.00 36.32 -1.40
C VAL A 113 12.53 35.53 -0.17
N GLU A 114 13.01 35.89 1.03
CA GLU A 114 12.55 35.28 2.29
C GLU A 114 11.04 35.46 2.48
N GLN A 115 10.52 36.67 2.24
CA GLN A 115 9.10 36.98 2.32
C GLN A 115 8.28 36.20 1.29
N ALA A 116 8.74 36.10 0.03
CA ALA A 116 8.05 35.35 -1.01
C ALA A 116 7.89 33.86 -0.68
N HIS A 117 8.91 33.24 -0.08
CA HIS A 117 8.81 31.84 0.39
C HIS A 117 7.87 31.71 1.60
N ALA A 118 7.85 32.70 2.50
CA ALA A 118 6.91 32.72 3.62
C ALA A 118 5.46 32.87 3.13
N ASP A 119 5.21 33.70 2.14
CA ASP A 119 3.89 33.87 1.50
C ASP A 119 3.46 32.58 0.80
N ALA A 120 4.35 31.94 0.04
CA ALA A 120 4.10 30.65 -0.61
C ALA A 120 3.76 29.55 0.40
N LEU A 121 4.48 29.49 1.52
CA LEU A 121 4.18 28.59 2.64
C LEU A 121 2.78 28.86 3.22
N GLY A 122 2.39 30.13 3.34
CA GLY A 122 1.04 30.52 3.76
C GLY A 122 -0.04 29.99 2.82
N VAL A 123 0.19 30.08 1.51
CA VAL A 123 -0.70 29.53 0.47
C VAL A 123 -0.83 28.01 0.59
N VAL A 124 0.29 27.29 0.75
CA VAL A 124 0.29 25.82 0.95
C VAL A 124 -0.53 25.42 2.18
N GLN A 125 -0.36 26.12 3.30
CA GLN A 125 -1.13 25.88 4.53
C GLN A 125 -2.62 26.19 4.36
N GLN A 126 -2.95 27.24 3.61
CA GLN A 126 -4.34 27.59 3.30
C GLN A 126 -5.02 26.53 2.43
N HIS A 127 -4.34 26.00 1.40
CA HIS A 127 -4.88 24.91 0.59
C HIS A 127 -5.08 23.64 1.40
N ALA A 128 -4.10 23.23 2.22
CA ALA A 128 -4.22 22.05 3.07
C ALA A 128 -5.39 22.14 4.06
N SER A 129 -5.57 23.29 4.72
CA SER A 129 -6.68 23.52 5.66
C SER A 129 -8.04 23.57 4.97
N THR A 130 -8.13 24.19 3.79
CA THR A 130 -9.37 24.21 2.97
C THR A 130 -9.74 22.80 2.52
N ALA A 131 -8.76 22.01 2.11
CA ALA A 131 -8.96 20.64 1.70
C ALA A 131 -9.44 19.76 2.84
N GLN A 132 -8.82 19.88 4.02
CA GLN A 132 -9.27 19.18 5.23
C GLN A 132 -10.71 19.54 5.57
N ALA A 133 -11.07 20.83 5.61
CA ALA A 133 -12.43 21.26 5.90
C ALA A 133 -13.46 20.71 4.88
N THR A 134 -13.07 20.62 3.61
CA THR A 134 -13.94 20.06 2.56
C THR A 134 -14.10 18.56 2.68
N ILE A 135 -13.02 17.82 2.98
CA ILE A 135 -13.07 16.37 3.22
C ILE A 135 -13.93 16.07 4.44
N ASP A 136 -13.75 16.82 5.53
CA ASP A 136 -14.55 16.66 6.75
C ASP A 136 -16.04 16.97 6.51
N GLY A 137 -16.34 18.02 5.73
CA GLY A 137 -17.71 18.35 5.32
C GLY A 137 -18.36 17.27 4.45
N ASN A 138 -17.62 16.70 3.49
CA ASN A 138 -18.10 15.59 2.68
C ASN A 138 -18.30 14.32 3.52
N LEU A 139 -17.38 14.03 4.45
CA LEU A 139 -17.52 12.92 5.39
C LEU A 139 -18.81 13.06 6.21
N GLU A 140 -19.08 14.23 6.78
CA GLU A 140 -20.30 14.47 7.58
C GLU A 140 -21.56 14.24 6.75
N ALA A 141 -21.58 14.75 5.50
CA ALA A 141 -22.70 14.55 4.59
C ALA A 141 -22.92 13.06 4.24
N GLU A 142 -21.86 12.31 3.97
CA GLU A 142 -21.93 10.89 3.65
C GLU A 142 -22.31 10.03 4.88
N LEU A 143 -21.79 10.35 6.07
CA LEU A 143 -22.22 9.70 7.32
C LEU A 143 -23.73 9.89 7.57
N ALA A 144 -24.26 11.09 7.32
CA ALA A 144 -25.69 11.38 7.43
C ALA A 144 -26.52 10.61 6.39
N ARG A 145 -26.02 10.46 5.16
CA ARG A 145 -26.65 9.63 4.12
C ARG A 145 -26.73 8.16 4.52
N VAL A 146 -25.65 7.60 5.07
CA VAL A 146 -25.61 6.23 5.58
C VAL A 146 -26.61 6.02 6.73
N ASP A 147 -26.72 6.96 7.66
CA ASP A 147 -27.70 6.90 8.74
C ASP A 147 -29.14 6.94 8.20
N ALA A 148 -29.43 7.86 7.27
CA ALA A 148 -30.75 7.96 6.65
C ALA A 148 -31.13 6.69 5.84
N ALA A 149 -30.16 6.10 5.14
CA ALA A 149 -30.36 4.85 4.40
C ALA A 149 -30.66 3.68 5.35
N ALA A 150 -29.92 3.56 6.45
CA ALA A 150 -30.18 2.54 7.47
C ALA A 150 -31.57 2.69 8.10
N ASP A 151 -31.97 3.91 8.45
CA ASP A 151 -33.30 4.18 9.03
C ASP A 151 -34.43 3.84 8.03
N ALA A 152 -34.27 4.23 6.76
CA ALA A 152 -35.23 3.89 5.70
C ALA A 152 -35.34 2.37 5.52
N GLU A 153 -34.21 1.66 5.61
CA GLU A 153 -34.17 0.21 5.44
C GLU A 153 -34.75 -0.53 6.64
N LEU A 154 -34.53 -0.06 7.87
CA LEU A 154 -35.19 -0.58 9.07
C LEU A 154 -36.71 -0.41 9.01
N GLN A 155 -37.19 0.73 8.50
CA GLN A 155 -38.63 0.93 8.26
C GLN A 155 -39.17 0.02 7.15
N ARG A 156 -38.36 -0.30 6.13
CA ARG A 156 -38.73 -1.25 5.09
C ARG A 156 -38.83 -2.67 5.66
N LEU A 157 -37.85 -3.09 6.45
CA LEU A 157 -37.86 -4.38 7.15
C LEU A 157 -39.11 -4.53 8.02
N ASP A 158 -39.42 -3.52 8.84
CA ASP A 158 -40.61 -3.54 9.71
C ASP A 158 -41.90 -3.71 8.89
N ARG A 159 -42.03 -3.03 7.74
CA ARG A 159 -43.18 -3.20 6.83
C ARG A 159 -43.25 -4.60 6.25
N VAL A 160 -42.13 -5.16 5.78
CA VAL A 160 -42.07 -6.52 5.22
C VAL A 160 -42.53 -7.53 6.27
N ILE A 161 -42.06 -7.43 7.52
CA ILE A 161 -42.46 -8.32 8.61
C ILE A 161 -43.96 -8.24 8.89
N GLU A 162 -44.53 -7.03 8.99
CA GLU A 162 -45.96 -6.86 9.23
C GLU A 162 -46.82 -7.36 8.06
N GLU A 163 -46.37 -7.15 6.81
CA GLU A 163 -47.02 -7.74 5.62
C GLU A 163 -47.01 -9.27 5.66
N LYS A 164 -45.89 -9.88 6.08
CA LYS A 164 -45.77 -11.34 6.22
C LYS A 164 -46.64 -11.88 7.36
N ARG A 165 -46.71 -11.21 8.51
CA ARG A 165 -47.63 -11.55 9.61
C ARG A 165 -49.08 -11.55 9.15
N ALA A 166 -49.48 -10.50 8.45
CA ALA A 166 -50.83 -10.38 7.91
C ALA A 166 -51.11 -11.46 6.85
N ALA A 167 -50.12 -11.86 6.05
CA ALA A 167 -50.25 -12.94 5.08
C ALA A 167 -50.48 -14.30 5.74
N VAL A 168 -49.72 -14.64 6.79
CA VAL A 168 -49.89 -15.87 7.57
C VAL A 168 -51.28 -15.94 8.20
N ALA A 169 -51.74 -14.85 8.83
CA ALA A 169 -53.06 -14.78 9.44
C ALA A 169 -54.19 -14.99 8.41
N ARG A 170 -54.13 -14.29 7.26
CA ARG A 170 -55.11 -14.47 6.18
C ARG A 170 -55.13 -15.91 5.67
N HIS A 171 -53.97 -16.52 5.47
CA HIS A 171 -53.89 -17.89 4.98
C HIS A 171 -54.49 -18.89 5.97
N ALA A 172 -54.30 -18.66 7.28
CA ALA A 172 -54.91 -19.47 8.32
C ALA A 172 -56.43 -19.36 8.33
N ASP A 173 -56.97 -18.14 8.19
CA ASP A 173 -58.40 -17.90 8.10
C ASP A 173 -59.02 -18.56 6.87
N GLU A 174 -58.33 -18.52 5.72
CA GLU A 174 -58.73 -19.25 4.51
C GLU A 174 -58.80 -20.76 4.77
N LYS A 175 -57.78 -21.37 5.39
CA LYS A 175 -57.79 -22.81 5.70
C LYS A 175 -58.85 -23.18 6.73
N ALA A 176 -59.06 -22.35 7.75
CA ALA A 176 -60.09 -22.55 8.75
C ALA A 176 -61.49 -22.52 8.14
N ALA A 177 -61.77 -21.58 7.23
CA ALA A 177 -63.03 -21.51 6.50
C ALA A 177 -63.27 -22.76 5.63
N VAL A 178 -62.23 -23.27 4.96
CA VAL A 178 -62.35 -24.51 4.17
C VAL A 178 -62.59 -25.72 5.07
N ALA A 179 -61.92 -25.81 6.23
CA ALA A 179 -62.16 -26.87 7.21
C ALA A 179 -63.63 -26.88 7.70
N GLU A 180 -64.13 -25.72 8.12
CA GLU A 180 -65.53 -25.54 8.57
C GLU A 180 -66.53 -25.88 7.45
N GLN A 181 -66.24 -25.50 6.19
CA GLN A 181 -67.05 -25.87 5.04
C GLN A 181 -67.07 -27.40 4.83
N LYS A 182 -65.90 -28.06 4.83
CA LYS A 182 -65.80 -29.51 4.62
C LYS A 182 -66.46 -30.30 5.75
N GLY A 183 -66.34 -29.85 6.99
CA GLY A 183 -67.07 -30.39 8.13
C GLY A 183 -68.57 -30.26 7.96
N THR A 184 -69.06 -29.10 7.50
CA THR A 184 -70.49 -28.90 7.23
C THR A 184 -70.99 -29.84 6.12
N GLU A 185 -70.25 -29.98 5.02
CA GLU A 185 -70.57 -30.91 3.93
C GLU A 185 -70.68 -32.36 4.41
N GLN A 186 -69.75 -32.83 5.25
CA GLN A 186 -69.80 -34.20 5.80
C GLN A 186 -70.90 -34.38 6.87
N ALA A 187 -71.16 -33.36 7.69
CA ALA A 187 -72.23 -33.40 8.67
C ALA A 187 -73.62 -33.47 8.00
N ASP A 188 -73.83 -32.69 6.94
CA ASP A 188 -75.08 -32.72 6.16
C ASP A 188 -75.26 -34.06 5.43
N ARG A 189 -74.15 -34.68 5.02
CA ARG A 189 -74.14 -36.04 4.46
C ARG A 189 -74.53 -37.09 5.51
N ALA A 190 -74.05 -36.97 6.75
CA ALA A 190 -74.48 -37.81 7.86
C ALA A 190 -75.99 -37.63 8.12
N ASP A 191 -76.46 -36.39 8.28
CA ASP A 191 -77.87 -36.07 8.51
C ASP A 191 -78.78 -36.63 7.39
N THR A 192 -78.39 -36.45 6.13
CA THR A 192 -79.12 -36.97 4.96
C THR A 192 -79.11 -38.51 4.91
N GLY A 193 -77.94 -39.11 5.16
CA GLY A 193 -77.78 -40.56 5.16
C GLY A 193 -78.59 -41.26 6.26
N THR A 194 -78.64 -40.67 7.45
CA THR A 194 -79.47 -41.14 8.57
C THR A 194 -80.96 -41.00 8.28
N ALA A 195 -81.38 -39.89 7.65
CA ALA A 195 -82.77 -39.68 7.26
C ALA A 195 -83.25 -40.72 6.23
N GLU A 196 -82.39 -41.10 5.28
CA GLU A 196 -82.68 -42.16 4.31
C GLU A 196 -82.84 -43.54 4.98
N ARG A 197 -81.96 -43.89 5.92
CA ARG A 197 -82.02 -45.16 6.67
C ARG A 197 -83.22 -45.22 7.60
N THR A 198 -83.55 -44.10 8.24
CA THR A 198 -84.77 -43.93 9.04
C THR A 198 -86.02 -44.19 8.20
N ARG A 199 -86.09 -43.64 6.99
CA ARG A 199 -87.18 -43.89 6.03
C ARG A 199 -87.22 -45.35 5.58
N ARG A 200 -86.07 -45.99 5.35
CA ARG A 200 -85.99 -47.41 5.01
C ARG A 200 -86.49 -48.31 6.15
N ALA A 201 -86.10 -48.02 7.40
CA ALA A 201 -86.61 -48.73 8.57
C ALA A 201 -88.14 -48.58 8.70
N ASP A 202 -88.68 -47.39 8.42
CA ASP A 202 -90.12 -47.15 8.36
C ASP A 202 -90.81 -47.98 7.27
N GLU A 203 -90.25 -47.99 6.05
CA GLU A 203 -90.75 -48.79 4.93
C GLU A 203 -90.76 -50.29 5.24
N ILE A 204 -89.70 -50.82 5.87
CA ILE A 204 -89.59 -52.23 6.31
C ILE A 204 -90.68 -52.54 7.34
N ALA A 205 -90.81 -51.71 8.39
CA ALA A 205 -91.82 -51.91 9.42
C ALA A 205 -93.24 -51.88 8.84
N THR A 206 -93.52 -50.94 7.93
CA THR A 206 -94.82 -50.81 7.28
C THR A 206 -95.13 -52.01 6.38
N ALA A 207 -94.14 -52.47 5.60
CA ALA A 207 -94.29 -53.65 4.75
C ALA A 207 -94.59 -54.91 5.58
N GLU A 208 -93.93 -55.07 6.73
CA GLU A 208 -94.17 -56.23 7.59
C GLU A 208 -95.53 -56.17 8.30
N ILE A 209 -95.95 -55.01 8.79
CA ILE A 209 -97.30 -54.82 9.35
C ILE A 209 -98.38 -55.18 8.31
N GLU A 210 -98.19 -54.79 7.05
CA GLU A 210 -99.14 -55.09 5.98
C GLU A 210 -99.12 -56.58 5.62
N ARG A 211 -97.95 -57.24 5.62
CA ARG A 211 -97.80 -58.68 5.37
C ARG A 211 -98.62 -59.53 6.36
N TYR A 212 -98.69 -59.12 7.62
CA TYR A 212 -99.42 -59.84 8.68
C TYR A 212 -100.81 -59.29 8.99
N ARG A 213 -101.34 -58.39 8.15
CA ARG A 213 -102.64 -57.72 8.38
C ARG A 213 -103.83 -58.69 8.48
N SER A 214 -103.75 -59.85 7.84
CA SER A 214 -104.78 -60.90 7.87
C SER A 214 -104.57 -61.99 8.92
N HIS A 215 -103.55 -61.88 9.79
CA HIS A 215 -103.24 -62.87 10.83
C HIS A 215 -104.08 -62.68 12.10
N GLU A 216 -104.32 -63.75 12.90
CA GLU A 216 -105.21 -63.71 14.08
C GLU A 216 -104.68 -62.79 15.21
N GLN A 217 -103.36 -62.60 15.29
CA GLN A 217 -102.67 -61.73 16.25
C GLN A 217 -102.18 -60.40 15.64
N ALA A 218 -102.80 -59.93 14.54
CA ALA A 218 -102.32 -58.77 13.78
C ALA A 218 -102.17 -57.47 14.61
N SER A 219 -102.93 -57.28 15.70
CA SER A 219 -102.78 -56.12 16.58
C SER A 219 -101.53 -56.18 17.45
N GLU A 220 -101.18 -57.35 17.98
CA GLU A 220 -100.02 -57.54 18.87
C GLU A 220 -98.70 -57.48 18.08
N ILE A 221 -98.70 -58.07 16.88
CA ILE A 221 -97.60 -57.96 15.91
C ILE A 221 -97.41 -56.49 15.50
N ARG A 222 -98.49 -55.75 15.21
CA ARG A 222 -98.40 -54.33 14.88
C ARG A 222 -97.77 -53.51 16.01
N ASP A 223 -98.19 -53.70 17.25
CA ASP A 223 -97.69 -52.91 18.38
C ASP A 223 -96.20 -53.22 18.68
N THR A 224 -95.78 -54.47 18.49
CA THR A 224 -94.37 -54.88 18.64
C THR A 224 -93.50 -54.29 17.53
N VAL A 225 -93.93 -54.39 16.26
CA VAL A 225 -93.22 -53.81 15.11
C VAL A 225 -93.18 -52.27 15.19
N GLU A 226 -94.25 -51.61 15.63
CA GLU A 226 -94.29 -50.15 15.83
C GLU A 226 -93.35 -49.69 16.97
N THR A 227 -93.25 -50.45 18.05
CA THR A 227 -92.34 -50.14 19.16
C THR A 227 -90.89 -50.28 18.70
N ALA A 228 -90.55 -51.41 18.08
CA ALA A 228 -89.20 -51.64 17.54
C ALA A 228 -88.83 -50.61 16.47
N ARG A 229 -89.78 -50.22 15.60
CA ARG A 229 -89.61 -49.14 14.61
C ARG A 229 -89.22 -47.83 15.29
N ARG A 230 -89.94 -47.41 16.33
CA ARG A 230 -89.66 -46.15 17.04
C ARG A 230 -88.29 -46.18 17.70
N ASP A 231 -87.92 -47.30 18.31
CA ASP A 231 -86.64 -47.45 19.00
C ASP A 231 -85.46 -47.37 18.03
N VAL A 232 -85.54 -48.10 16.90
CA VAL A 232 -84.50 -48.05 15.86
C VAL A 232 -84.43 -46.68 15.20
N ILE A 233 -85.56 -46.06 14.85
CA ILE A 233 -85.55 -44.69 14.29
C ILE A 233 -84.95 -43.69 15.29
N ALA A 234 -85.27 -43.79 16.57
CA ALA A 234 -84.72 -42.92 17.61
C ALA A 234 -83.21 -43.15 17.81
N GLU A 235 -82.75 -44.39 17.72
CA GLU A 235 -81.33 -44.74 17.77
C GLU A 235 -80.56 -44.22 16.55
N LEU A 236 -81.07 -44.46 15.34
CA LEU A 236 -80.50 -43.93 14.10
C LEU A 236 -80.41 -42.40 14.15
N THR A 237 -81.50 -41.72 14.51
CA THR A 237 -81.52 -40.24 14.61
C THR A 237 -80.52 -39.73 15.64
N ARG A 238 -80.36 -40.40 16.79
CA ARG A 238 -79.40 -40.03 17.82
C ARG A 238 -77.96 -40.21 17.34
N THR A 239 -77.67 -41.32 16.67
CA THR A 239 -76.34 -41.63 16.11
C THR A 239 -75.98 -40.62 15.01
N GLY A 240 -76.86 -40.40 14.03
CA GLY A 240 -76.65 -39.41 12.98
C GLY A 240 -76.43 -37.99 13.52
N THR A 241 -77.26 -37.54 14.46
CA THR A 241 -77.11 -36.22 15.09
C THR A 241 -75.79 -36.09 15.86
N ALA A 242 -75.39 -37.15 16.59
CA ALA A 242 -74.14 -37.17 17.33
C ALA A 242 -72.92 -37.11 16.40
N VAL A 243 -72.95 -37.85 15.29
CA VAL A 243 -71.89 -37.86 14.27
C VAL A 243 -71.82 -36.50 13.56
N ALA A 244 -72.96 -35.96 13.11
CA ALA A 244 -73.01 -34.64 12.48
C ALA A 244 -72.49 -33.53 13.41
N THR A 245 -72.82 -33.59 14.71
CA THR A 245 -72.30 -32.64 15.71
C THR A 245 -70.81 -32.84 15.97
N GLY A 246 -70.34 -34.09 16.05
CA GLY A 246 -68.93 -34.44 16.21
C GLY A 246 -68.07 -33.94 15.06
N VAL A 247 -68.53 -34.15 13.82
CA VAL A 247 -67.87 -33.66 12.60
C VAL A 247 -67.77 -32.14 12.58
N ARG A 248 -68.87 -31.42 12.88
CA ARG A 248 -68.86 -29.95 12.97
C ARG A 248 -67.87 -29.47 14.05
N THR A 249 -67.82 -30.12 15.21
CA THR A 249 -66.90 -29.78 16.31
C THR A 249 -65.44 -29.98 15.92
N LYS A 250 -65.07 -31.16 15.38
CA LYS A 250 -63.70 -31.44 14.92
C LYS A 250 -63.23 -30.48 13.83
N SER A 251 -64.12 -30.12 12.90
CA SER A 251 -63.79 -29.15 11.86
C SER A 251 -63.52 -27.74 12.41
N ALA A 252 -64.28 -27.32 13.44
CA ALA A 252 -64.05 -26.05 14.12
C ALA A 252 -62.76 -26.06 14.96
N GLU A 253 -62.44 -27.19 15.61
CA GLU A 253 -61.18 -27.38 16.33
C GLU A 253 -59.97 -27.30 15.39
N LEU A 254 -60.04 -27.93 14.21
CA LEU A 254 -58.99 -27.80 13.19
C LEU A 254 -58.84 -26.34 12.71
N GLY A 255 -59.96 -25.64 12.49
CA GLY A 255 -59.93 -24.22 12.17
C GLY A 255 -59.28 -23.38 13.29
N GLY A 256 -59.53 -23.72 14.55
CA GLY A 256 -58.82 -23.16 15.71
C GLY A 256 -57.32 -23.42 15.68
N HIS A 257 -56.91 -24.67 15.40
CA HIS A 257 -55.49 -25.05 15.31
C HIS A 257 -54.74 -24.27 14.23
N PHE A 258 -55.33 -24.06 13.05
CA PHE A 258 -54.70 -23.22 12.02
C PHE A 258 -54.49 -21.78 12.50
N ARG A 259 -55.47 -21.18 13.17
CA ARG A 259 -55.36 -19.81 13.72
C ARG A 259 -54.30 -19.72 14.83
N ASP A 260 -54.21 -20.72 15.69
CA ASP A 260 -53.21 -20.78 16.77
C ASP A 260 -51.78 -20.95 16.23
N GLU A 261 -51.59 -21.85 15.26
CA GLU A 261 -50.29 -22.04 14.59
C GLU A 261 -49.87 -20.77 13.83
N ALA A 262 -50.82 -20.06 13.22
CA ALA A 262 -50.58 -18.77 12.58
C ALA A 262 -50.12 -17.71 13.58
N ALA A 263 -50.78 -17.62 14.75
CA ALA A 263 -50.40 -16.69 15.82
C ALA A 263 -49.04 -17.03 16.44
N GLN A 264 -48.67 -18.31 16.51
CA GLN A 264 -47.33 -18.73 16.93
C GLN A 264 -46.29 -18.37 15.86
N THR A 265 -46.53 -18.71 14.60
CA THR A 265 -45.64 -18.38 13.48
C THR A 265 -45.41 -16.86 13.41
N ALA A 266 -46.46 -16.05 13.56
CA ALA A 266 -46.35 -14.59 13.56
C ALA A 266 -45.47 -14.04 14.70
N ARG A 267 -45.42 -14.73 15.85
CA ARG A 267 -44.49 -14.43 16.95
C ARG A 267 -43.07 -14.87 16.61
N ASP A 268 -42.90 -16.02 15.98
CA ASP A 268 -41.58 -16.53 15.58
C ASP A 268 -40.89 -15.63 14.54
N LEU A 269 -41.66 -14.81 13.81
CA LEU A 269 -41.12 -13.76 12.91
C LEU A 269 -40.38 -12.61 13.63
N ASP A 270 -40.50 -12.46 14.96
CA ASP A 270 -39.76 -11.44 15.72
C ASP A 270 -38.25 -11.70 15.75
N GLN A 271 -37.83 -12.97 15.70
CA GLN A 271 -36.40 -13.33 15.75
C GLN A 271 -35.67 -12.93 14.46
N PRO A 272 -36.13 -13.34 13.24
CA PRO A 272 -35.55 -12.87 11.98
C PRO A 272 -35.52 -11.35 11.86
N ARG A 273 -36.56 -10.66 12.35
CA ARG A 273 -36.59 -9.19 12.40
C ARG A 273 -35.45 -8.62 13.25
N THR A 274 -35.22 -9.18 14.43
CA THR A 274 -34.18 -8.71 15.35
C THR A 274 -32.78 -8.96 14.79
N ASP A 275 -32.56 -10.13 14.20
CA ASP A 275 -31.28 -10.51 13.59
C ASP A 275 -30.97 -9.62 12.38
N ALA A 276 -31.96 -9.41 11.50
CA ALA A 276 -31.84 -8.54 10.34
C ALA A 276 -31.60 -7.07 10.73
N ARG A 277 -32.30 -6.56 11.74
CA ARG A 277 -32.07 -5.21 12.29
C ARG A 277 -30.64 -5.05 12.79
N THR A 278 -30.12 -6.06 13.48
CA THR A 278 -28.73 -6.06 13.96
C THR A 278 -27.76 -6.02 12.79
N GLN A 279 -27.97 -6.85 11.76
CA GLN A 279 -27.11 -6.89 10.58
C GLN A 279 -27.15 -5.59 9.75
N ILE A 280 -28.31 -4.93 9.62
CA ILE A 280 -28.43 -3.61 8.99
C ILE A 280 -27.61 -2.57 9.76
N LEU A 281 -27.71 -2.55 11.09
CA LEU A 281 -26.95 -1.63 11.94
C LEU A 281 -25.44 -1.91 11.89
N ASP A 282 -25.02 -3.17 11.88
CA ASP A 282 -23.62 -3.56 11.73
C ASP A 282 -23.05 -3.13 10.36
N ASN A 283 -23.84 -3.28 9.28
CA ASN A 283 -23.47 -2.82 7.94
C ASN A 283 -23.35 -1.29 7.89
N ARG A 284 -24.29 -0.57 8.51
CA ARG A 284 -24.22 0.89 8.69
C ARG A 284 -22.93 1.29 9.39
N ASP A 285 -22.64 0.70 10.55
CA ASP A 285 -21.49 1.08 11.38
C ASP A 285 -20.16 0.77 10.67
N ARG A 286 -20.05 -0.38 10.00
CA ARG A 286 -18.88 -0.72 9.17
C ARG A 286 -18.67 0.26 8.02
N THR A 287 -19.75 0.70 7.38
CA THR A 287 -19.68 1.70 6.30
C THR A 287 -19.18 3.03 6.86
N LYS A 288 -19.71 3.49 8.01
CA LYS A 288 -19.28 4.72 8.68
C LYS A 288 -17.80 4.68 9.08
N ASP A 289 -17.31 3.55 9.58
CA ASP A 289 -15.90 3.41 9.92
C ASP A 289 -14.99 3.45 8.70
N THR A 290 -15.42 2.83 7.59
CA THR A 290 -14.71 2.88 6.31
C THR A 290 -14.63 4.32 5.77
N LEU A 291 -15.74 5.07 5.82
CA LEU A 291 -15.77 6.49 5.44
C LEU A 291 -14.80 7.34 6.29
N ARG A 292 -14.78 7.12 7.61
CA ARG A 292 -13.84 7.81 8.51
C ARG A 292 -12.39 7.47 8.21
N GLU A 293 -12.09 6.24 7.81
CA GLU A 293 -10.74 5.83 7.41
C GLU A 293 -10.31 6.48 6.09
N ILE A 294 -11.19 6.51 5.09
CA ILE A 294 -10.95 7.19 3.81
C ILE A 294 -10.60 8.66 4.05
N ALA A 295 -11.43 9.38 4.82
CA ALA A 295 -11.19 10.79 5.16
C ALA A 295 -9.89 10.99 5.95
N ARG A 296 -9.62 10.17 6.98
CA ARG A 296 -8.38 10.26 7.78
C ARG A 296 -7.13 10.03 6.92
N SER A 297 -7.18 9.05 6.02
CA SER A 297 -6.06 8.74 5.11
C SER A 297 -5.77 9.88 4.15
N ALA A 298 -6.81 10.46 3.54
CA ALA A 298 -6.69 11.60 2.63
C ALA A 298 -6.12 12.84 3.35
N THR A 299 -6.66 13.19 4.52
CA THR A 299 -6.16 14.31 5.33
C THR A 299 -4.71 14.11 5.79
N ALA A 300 -4.34 12.89 6.18
CA ALA A 300 -2.96 12.58 6.56
C ALA A 300 -2.00 12.75 5.37
N ARG A 301 -2.40 12.33 4.17
CA ARG A 301 -1.62 12.50 2.95
C ARG A 301 -1.42 13.97 2.59
N ILE A 302 -2.49 14.76 2.57
CA ILE A 302 -2.42 16.21 2.29
C ILE A 302 -1.52 16.93 3.30
N ASN A 303 -1.62 16.59 4.59
CA ASN A 303 -0.77 17.19 5.63
C ASN A 303 0.70 16.79 5.49
N ALA A 304 0.99 15.55 5.10
CA ALA A 304 2.35 15.09 4.85
C ALA A 304 2.96 15.84 3.65
N GLU A 305 2.23 15.95 2.55
CA GLU A 305 2.67 16.67 1.34
C GLU A 305 2.87 18.17 1.62
N ALA A 306 1.95 18.82 2.35
CA ALA A 306 2.08 20.22 2.78
C ALA A 306 3.28 20.44 3.70
N THR A 307 3.54 19.50 4.62
CA THR A 307 4.70 19.57 5.53
C THR A 307 6.01 19.41 4.77
N GLN A 308 6.08 18.46 3.84
CA GLN A 308 7.26 18.22 3.02
C GLN A 308 7.60 19.44 2.16
N LEU A 309 6.62 19.98 1.43
CA LEU A 309 6.80 21.19 0.62
C LEU A 309 7.15 22.39 1.51
N GLY A 310 6.49 22.52 2.68
CA GLY A 310 6.75 23.60 3.61
C GLY A 310 8.16 23.57 4.23
N THR A 311 8.74 22.39 4.45
CA THR A 311 10.15 22.25 4.86
C THR A 311 11.07 22.65 3.70
N SER A 312 10.81 22.16 2.49
CA SER A 312 11.61 22.51 1.30
C SER A 312 11.64 24.03 1.04
N LEU A 313 10.49 24.70 1.15
CA LEU A 313 10.40 26.16 0.96
C LEU A 313 11.18 26.94 2.03
N ARG A 314 11.18 26.47 3.29
CA ARG A 314 11.97 27.11 4.37
C ARG A 314 13.46 26.94 4.18
N ASP A 315 13.90 25.72 3.85
CA ASP A 315 15.32 25.42 3.65
C ASP A 315 15.85 26.16 2.41
N GLU A 316 15.06 26.21 1.33
CA GLU A 316 15.42 26.96 0.14
C GLU A 316 15.47 28.47 0.41
N SER A 317 14.51 29.02 1.15
CA SER A 317 14.50 30.44 1.56
C SER A 317 15.81 30.85 2.24
N VAL A 318 16.24 30.11 3.26
CA VAL A 318 17.48 30.40 4.01
C VAL A 318 18.71 30.30 3.10
N ARG A 319 18.78 29.25 2.28
CA ARG A 319 19.90 29.02 1.35
C ARG A 319 20.00 30.13 0.30
N ARG A 320 18.89 30.47 -0.37
CA ARG A 320 18.87 31.47 -1.45
C ARG A 320 19.13 32.88 -0.93
N ALA A 321 18.61 33.22 0.23
CA ALA A 321 18.89 34.51 0.86
C ALA A 321 20.38 34.63 1.24
N ALA A 322 21.00 33.56 1.73
CA ALA A 322 22.44 33.52 1.97
C ALA A 322 23.27 33.64 0.68
N GLU A 323 22.86 33.00 -0.41
CA GLU A 323 23.49 33.12 -1.74
C GLU A 323 23.46 34.58 -2.25
N ILE A 324 22.31 35.26 -2.17
CA ILE A 324 22.15 36.67 -2.57
C ILE A 324 23.08 37.58 -1.75
N ARG A 325 23.10 37.42 -0.42
CA ARG A 325 24.03 38.18 0.45
C ARG A 325 25.50 37.86 0.16
N GLY A 326 25.80 36.61 -0.18
CA GLY A 326 27.13 36.15 -0.57
C GLY A 326 27.67 36.83 -1.84
N GLN A 327 26.79 37.17 -2.80
CA GLN A 327 27.21 37.90 -4.00
C GLN A 327 27.77 39.29 -3.69
N ALA A 328 27.35 39.93 -2.60
CA ALA A 328 27.91 41.22 -2.18
C ALA A 328 29.39 41.10 -1.78
N ALA A 329 29.78 40.02 -1.09
CA ALA A 329 31.18 39.79 -0.74
C ALA A 329 32.06 39.54 -1.98
N VAL A 330 31.52 38.86 -3.00
CA VAL A 330 32.21 38.64 -4.28
C VAL A 330 32.37 39.96 -5.04
N PHE A 331 31.32 40.78 -5.10
CA PHE A 331 31.36 42.11 -5.71
C PHE A 331 32.39 43.01 -5.02
N ASP A 332 32.39 43.04 -3.69
CA ASP A 332 33.35 43.82 -2.90
C ASP A 332 34.80 43.47 -3.25
N ALA A 333 35.12 42.18 -3.30
CA ALA A 333 36.46 41.70 -3.63
C ALA A 333 36.89 42.11 -5.06
N SER A 334 35.97 42.03 -6.03
CA SER A 334 36.22 42.45 -7.42
C SER A 334 36.45 43.95 -7.55
N VAL A 335 35.71 44.76 -6.79
CA VAL A 335 35.88 46.22 -6.76
C VAL A 335 37.21 46.58 -6.10
N ASP A 336 37.55 45.95 -4.97
CA ASP A 336 38.80 46.21 -4.26
C ASP A 336 40.05 45.89 -5.11
N GLU A 337 40.02 44.78 -5.87
CA GLU A 337 41.08 44.43 -6.82
C GLU A 337 41.22 45.47 -7.95
N SER A 338 40.09 45.91 -8.51
CA SER A 338 40.04 46.91 -9.58
C SER A 338 40.53 48.29 -9.11
N VAL A 339 40.16 48.68 -7.88
CA VAL A 339 40.61 49.92 -7.23
C VAL A 339 42.12 49.86 -6.95
N ALA A 340 42.62 48.77 -6.38
CA ALA A 340 44.06 48.63 -6.09
C ALA A 340 44.91 48.70 -7.36
N THR A 341 44.45 48.07 -8.44
CA THR A 341 45.11 48.11 -9.74
C THR A 341 45.13 49.52 -10.33
N THR A 342 43.99 50.21 -10.31
CA THR A 342 43.85 51.56 -10.86
C THR A 342 44.68 52.58 -10.07
N ILE A 343 44.63 52.53 -8.74
CA ILE A 343 45.48 53.39 -7.89
C ILE A 343 46.95 53.15 -8.23
N THR A 344 47.39 51.91 -8.43
CA THR A 344 48.78 51.62 -8.82
C THR A 344 49.14 52.21 -10.19
N GLN A 345 48.23 52.17 -11.16
CA GLN A 345 48.42 52.77 -12.50
C GLN A 345 48.46 54.29 -12.48
N LEU A 346 47.77 54.91 -11.53
CA LEU A 346 47.67 56.35 -11.37
C LEU A 346 48.89 56.92 -10.62
N THR A 347 49.38 56.16 -9.63
CA THR A 347 50.43 56.60 -8.68
C THR A 347 51.85 56.34 -9.18
N ARG A 348 52.14 55.18 -9.79
CA ARG A 348 53.48 54.91 -10.36
C ARG A 348 53.96 55.99 -11.34
N PRO A 349 53.15 56.47 -12.29
CA PRO A 349 53.62 57.46 -13.23
C PRO A 349 53.71 58.87 -12.63
N ALA A 350 52.94 59.15 -11.57
CA ALA A 350 53.08 60.38 -10.79
C ALA A 350 54.39 60.36 -9.98
N GLU A 351 54.73 59.22 -9.36
CA GLU A 351 56.02 58.99 -8.68
C GLU A 351 57.19 59.11 -9.66
N ALA A 352 57.11 58.46 -10.83
CA ALA A 352 58.16 58.54 -11.85
C ALA A 352 58.39 59.97 -12.35
N LEU A 353 57.31 60.73 -12.62
CA LEU A 353 57.43 62.14 -13.00
C LEU A 353 58.03 62.98 -11.86
N ALA A 354 57.64 62.71 -10.61
CA ALA A 354 58.20 63.40 -9.46
C ALA A 354 59.71 63.12 -9.29
N ASP A 355 60.14 61.89 -9.54
CA ASP A 355 61.56 61.50 -9.53
C ASP A 355 62.33 62.11 -10.70
N ASP A 356 61.76 62.15 -11.90
CA ASP A 356 62.35 62.78 -13.09
C ASP A 356 62.55 64.28 -12.87
N LEU A 357 61.55 64.97 -12.30
CA LEU A 357 61.63 66.38 -11.90
C LEU A 357 62.76 66.61 -10.87
N ALA A 358 62.89 65.70 -9.89
CA ALA A 358 63.94 65.77 -8.89
C ALA A 358 65.34 65.41 -9.43
N ALA A 359 65.43 64.51 -10.41
CA ALA A 359 66.66 64.19 -11.13
C ALA A 359 67.11 65.37 -12.00
N PHE A 360 66.18 66.01 -12.71
CA PHE A 360 66.44 67.18 -13.54
C PHE A 360 67.14 68.30 -12.73
N VAL A 361 66.62 68.63 -11.53
CA VAL A 361 67.22 69.66 -10.66
C VAL A 361 68.62 69.25 -10.15
N ARG A 362 68.90 67.95 -9.98
CA ARG A 362 70.21 67.46 -9.54
C ARG A 362 71.24 67.43 -10.68
N GLU A 363 70.83 66.94 -11.85
CA GLU A 363 71.72 66.69 -12.99
C GLU A 363 72.06 67.96 -13.77
N ASN A 364 71.23 69.00 -13.70
CA ASN A 364 71.42 70.24 -14.46
C ASN A 364 72.01 71.41 -13.65
N GLN A 365 72.53 71.15 -12.44
CA GLN A 365 73.20 72.17 -11.61
C GLN A 365 74.42 72.78 -12.30
N ASP A 366 75.16 71.99 -13.09
CA ASP A 366 76.40 72.43 -13.75
C ASP A 366 76.15 73.37 -14.96
N ILE A 367 74.91 73.46 -15.44
CA ILE A 367 74.49 74.25 -16.61
C ILE A 367 73.81 75.58 -16.21
N ALA A 368 73.74 75.86 -14.90
CA ALA A 368 73.01 76.98 -14.30
C ALA A 368 73.40 78.40 -14.80
N GLY A 369 74.47 78.53 -15.61
CA GLY A 369 74.94 79.79 -16.17
C GLY A 369 74.32 80.20 -17.52
N TYR A 370 73.43 79.41 -18.13
CA TYR A 370 72.92 79.66 -19.50
C TYR A 370 71.39 79.88 -19.56
N GLN A 371 70.96 81.13 -19.43
CA GLN A 371 69.55 81.56 -19.31
C GLN A 371 68.57 80.98 -20.34
N PRO A 372 68.86 80.96 -21.66
CA PRO A 372 67.87 80.53 -22.66
C PRO A 372 67.45 79.07 -22.50
N ILE A 373 68.36 78.22 -22.02
CA ILE A 373 68.12 76.78 -21.80
C ILE A 373 67.27 76.58 -20.53
N VAL A 374 67.44 77.44 -19.52
CA VAL A 374 66.67 77.41 -18.27
C VAL A 374 65.20 77.80 -18.54
N ASP A 375 64.96 78.80 -19.37
CA ASP A 375 63.60 79.26 -19.72
C ASP A 375 62.85 78.24 -20.61
N GLU A 376 63.54 77.63 -21.58
CA GLU A 376 62.97 76.59 -22.46
C GLU A 376 62.62 75.32 -21.66
N ALA A 377 63.54 74.86 -20.81
CA ALA A 377 63.30 73.71 -19.94
C ALA A 377 62.16 73.97 -18.94
N HIS A 378 62.04 75.20 -18.43
CA HIS A 378 60.94 75.59 -17.53
C HIS A 378 59.56 75.47 -18.22
N GLY A 379 59.44 75.96 -19.45
CA GLY A 379 58.19 75.88 -20.22
C GLY A 379 57.80 74.45 -20.60
N GLU A 380 58.76 73.64 -21.05
CA GLU A 380 58.50 72.25 -21.45
C GLU A 380 58.15 71.35 -20.25
N LEU A 381 58.86 71.50 -19.12
CA LEU A 381 58.58 70.70 -17.91
C LEU A 381 57.21 71.03 -17.31
N LEU A 382 56.80 72.30 -17.29
CA LEU A 382 55.48 72.70 -16.81
C LEU A 382 54.37 72.17 -17.71
N ALA A 383 54.54 72.26 -19.03
CA ALA A 383 53.59 71.71 -20.00
C ALA A 383 53.45 70.18 -19.85
N ALA A 384 54.57 69.47 -19.72
CA ALA A 384 54.57 68.02 -19.50
C ALA A 384 53.89 67.62 -18.18
N ALA A 385 54.11 68.38 -17.11
CA ALA A 385 53.44 68.15 -15.83
C ALA A 385 51.93 68.38 -15.91
N SER A 386 51.47 69.45 -16.57
CA SER A 386 50.04 69.71 -16.79
C SER A 386 49.38 68.66 -17.68
N GLU A 387 50.05 68.22 -18.76
CA GLU A 387 49.56 67.14 -19.60
C GLU A 387 49.42 65.84 -18.80
N ARG A 388 50.34 65.58 -17.87
CA ARG A 388 50.30 64.39 -17.03
C ARG A 388 49.17 64.44 -16.00
N GLU A 389 48.94 65.59 -15.36
CA GLU A 389 47.78 65.81 -14.47
C GLU A 389 46.46 65.56 -15.21
N ALA A 390 46.33 66.08 -16.44
CA ALA A 390 45.15 65.86 -17.27
C ALA A 390 44.92 64.37 -17.59
N ARG A 391 46.00 63.62 -17.89
CA ARG A 391 45.91 62.15 -18.10
C ARG A 391 45.54 61.41 -16.82
N ILE A 392 45.99 61.88 -15.65
CA ILE A 392 45.59 61.33 -14.35
C ILE A 392 44.07 61.54 -14.14
N ASP A 393 43.55 62.73 -14.44
CA ASP A 393 42.11 63.03 -14.34
C ASP A 393 41.27 62.22 -15.32
N GLU A 394 41.74 62.06 -16.56
CA GLU A 394 41.08 61.25 -17.58
C GLU A 394 40.97 59.79 -17.14
N LEU A 395 42.06 59.21 -16.63
CA LEU A 395 42.08 57.84 -16.11
C LEU A 395 41.13 57.69 -14.91
N ALA A 396 41.17 58.63 -13.97
CA ALA A 396 40.29 58.60 -12.80
C ALA A 396 38.82 58.70 -13.21
N THR A 397 38.48 59.62 -14.11
CA THR A 397 37.11 59.83 -14.62
C THR A 397 36.61 58.60 -15.38
N GLN A 398 37.44 58.01 -16.24
CA GLN A 398 37.10 56.80 -16.99
C GLN A 398 36.86 55.62 -16.05
N PHE A 399 37.72 55.44 -15.04
CA PHE A 399 37.55 54.39 -14.04
C PHE A 399 36.26 54.58 -13.24
N LEU A 400 36.02 55.78 -12.71
CA LEU A 400 34.82 56.10 -11.93
C LEU A 400 33.54 55.88 -12.75
N GLY A 401 33.52 56.28 -14.02
CA GLY A 401 32.40 55.99 -14.93
C GLY A 401 32.20 54.50 -15.17
N SER A 402 33.28 53.75 -15.39
CA SER A 402 33.20 52.29 -15.56
C SER A 402 32.74 51.56 -14.30
N LEU A 403 33.13 52.06 -13.12
CA LEU A 403 32.76 51.51 -11.82
C LEU A 403 31.27 51.71 -11.54
N ASP A 404 30.74 52.91 -11.80
CA ASP A 404 29.31 53.20 -11.65
C ASP A 404 28.47 52.35 -12.61
N GLN A 405 28.87 52.25 -13.88
CA GLN A 405 28.19 51.41 -14.86
C GLN A 405 28.23 49.92 -14.45
N THR A 406 29.39 49.40 -14.06
CA THR A 406 29.54 48.01 -13.60
C THR A 406 28.69 47.73 -12.37
N THR A 407 28.60 48.70 -11.44
CA THR A 407 27.73 48.59 -10.26
C THR A 407 26.26 48.53 -10.67
N GLY A 408 25.82 49.40 -11.60
CA GLY A 408 24.45 49.39 -12.11
C GLY A 408 24.06 48.09 -12.84
N ASP A 409 24.97 47.56 -13.66
CA ASP A 409 24.77 46.28 -14.37
C ASP A 409 24.70 45.10 -13.38
N ALA A 410 25.57 45.10 -12.37
CA ALA A 410 25.55 44.10 -11.31
C ALA A 410 24.27 44.16 -10.48
N GLU A 411 23.82 45.37 -10.09
CA GLU A 411 22.55 45.57 -9.38
C GLU A 411 21.37 45.04 -10.19
N THR A 412 21.32 45.34 -11.49
CA THR A 412 20.26 44.86 -12.39
C THR A 412 20.25 43.33 -12.45
N THR A 413 21.41 42.71 -12.61
CA THR A 413 21.55 41.25 -12.63
C THR A 413 21.09 40.61 -11.31
N LEU A 414 21.44 41.22 -10.18
CA LEU A 414 21.02 40.76 -8.86
C LEU A 414 19.50 40.89 -8.65
N ILE A 415 18.92 42.01 -9.11
CA ILE A 415 17.48 42.26 -9.04
C ILE A 415 16.73 41.21 -9.87
N ASP A 416 17.16 40.94 -11.09
CA ASP A 416 16.53 39.96 -11.98
C ASP A 416 16.65 38.54 -11.42
N TYR A 417 17.82 38.17 -10.89
CA TYR A 417 18.03 36.89 -10.23
C TYR A 417 17.11 36.71 -9.01
N ALA A 418 17.02 37.73 -8.15
CA ALA A 418 16.14 37.69 -6.98
C ALA A 418 14.65 37.62 -7.38
N GLN A 419 14.25 38.34 -8.45
CA GLN A 419 12.88 38.29 -8.95
C GLN A 419 12.52 36.89 -9.46
N ALA A 420 13.41 36.25 -10.22
CA ALA A 420 13.18 34.88 -10.69
C ALA A 420 13.00 33.88 -9.52
N LEU A 421 13.74 34.07 -8.43
CA LEU A 421 13.58 33.26 -7.21
C LEU A 421 12.24 33.55 -6.51
N THR A 422 11.82 34.81 -6.41
CA THR A 422 10.50 35.19 -5.89
C THR A 422 9.38 34.57 -6.71
N ASP A 423 9.43 34.67 -8.03
CA ASP A 423 8.41 34.11 -8.93
C ASP A 423 8.35 32.58 -8.81
N SER A 424 9.51 31.91 -8.72
CA SER A 424 9.59 30.46 -8.51
C SER A 424 8.96 30.02 -7.19
N ALA A 425 9.16 30.77 -6.10
CA ALA A 425 8.56 30.47 -4.80
C ALA A 425 7.04 30.61 -4.84
N GLN A 426 6.54 31.68 -5.44
CA GLN A 426 5.10 31.92 -5.62
C GLN A 426 4.45 30.82 -6.48
N GLN A 427 5.11 30.42 -7.57
CA GLN A 427 4.64 29.33 -8.43
C GLN A 427 4.56 28.00 -7.66
N ALA A 428 5.59 27.66 -6.87
CA ALA A 428 5.58 26.44 -6.05
C ALA A 428 4.42 26.41 -5.04
N GLY A 429 4.07 27.57 -4.46
CA GLY A 429 2.89 27.69 -3.59
C GLY A 429 1.57 27.50 -4.35
N ALA A 430 1.45 28.07 -5.55
CA ALA A 430 0.25 27.96 -6.39
C ALA A 430 0.05 26.54 -6.96
N ASP A 431 1.13 25.88 -7.38
CA ASP A 431 1.10 24.54 -7.98
C ASP A 431 0.67 23.45 -6.99
N PHE A 432 0.76 23.71 -5.68
CA PHE A 432 0.25 22.81 -4.65
C PHE A 432 -1.28 22.64 -4.69
N GLY A 433 -2.03 23.65 -5.18
CA GLY A 433 -3.49 23.61 -5.20
C GLY A 433 -4.07 22.51 -6.10
N GLY A 434 -3.50 22.30 -7.29
CA GLY A 434 -4.01 21.33 -8.27
C GLY A 434 -4.05 19.89 -7.76
N PRO A 435 -2.92 19.31 -7.30
CA PRO A 435 -2.87 17.95 -6.74
C PRO A 435 -3.76 17.75 -5.50
N VAL A 436 -3.92 18.79 -4.68
CA VAL A 436 -4.81 18.77 -3.51
C VAL A 436 -6.27 18.69 -3.94
N ASP A 437 -6.69 19.51 -4.92
CA ASP A 437 -8.04 19.49 -5.46
C ASP A 437 -8.38 18.12 -6.10
N GLU A 438 -7.44 17.52 -6.83
CA GLU A 438 -7.60 16.17 -7.39
C GLU A 438 -7.77 15.12 -6.28
N THR A 439 -6.96 15.20 -5.22
CA THR A 439 -7.07 14.30 -4.06
C THR A 439 -8.42 14.46 -3.36
N MET A 440 -8.91 15.69 -3.21
CA MET A 440 -10.23 15.97 -2.63
C MET A 440 -11.37 15.38 -3.47
N GLN A 441 -11.34 15.57 -4.79
CA GLN A 441 -12.36 15.05 -5.70
C GLN A 441 -12.38 13.51 -5.71
N ALA A 442 -11.21 12.89 -5.78
CA ALA A 442 -11.08 11.44 -5.70
C ALA A 442 -11.59 10.89 -4.36
N THR A 443 -11.27 11.56 -3.25
CA THR A 443 -11.74 11.17 -1.91
C THR A 443 -13.26 11.31 -1.79
N ALA A 444 -13.83 12.41 -2.31
CA ALA A 444 -15.27 12.63 -2.32
C ALA A 444 -16.00 11.53 -3.12
N GLN A 445 -15.49 11.18 -4.30
CA GLN A 445 -16.05 10.11 -5.12
C GLN A 445 -15.96 8.75 -4.41
N GLN A 446 -14.81 8.44 -3.81
CA GLN A 446 -14.62 7.18 -3.09
C GLN A 446 -15.56 7.06 -1.88
N MET A 447 -15.77 8.14 -1.13
CA MET A 447 -16.74 8.18 -0.03
C MET A 447 -18.16 7.96 -0.56
N HIS A 448 -18.54 8.62 -1.66
CA HIS A 448 -19.84 8.44 -2.28
C HIS A 448 -20.08 6.98 -2.71
N ASP A 449 -19.12 6.38 -3.41
CA ASP A 449 -19.21 4.98 -3.86
C ASP A 449 -19.33 4.00 -2.67
N THR A 450 -18.59 4.27 -1.59
CA THR A 450 -18.64 3.48 -0.34
C THR A 450 -20.01 3.59 0.34
N THR A 451 -20.59 4.78 0.40
CA THR A 451 -21.96 4.99 0.91
C THR A 451 -22.99 4.23 0.09
N ASP A 452 -22.84 4.26 -1.24
CA ASP A 452 -23.70 3.58 -2.20
C ASP A 452 -23.65 2.06 -2.02
N GLU A 453 -22.46 1.50 -1.87
CA GLU A 453 -22.25 0.07 -1.58
C GLU A 453 -22.83 -0.32 -0.22
N GLY A 454 -22.57 0.48 0.82
CA GLY A 454 -23.15 0.28 2.16
C GLY A 454 -24.68 0.27 2.14
N THR A 455 -25.28 1.19 1.39
CA THR A 455 -26.74 1.27 1.19
C THR A 455 -27.29 0.02 0.52
N ARG A 456 -26.64 -0.46 -0.55
CA ARG A 456 -27.04 -1.70 -1.23
C ARG A 456 -26.92 -2.92 -0.32
N SER A 457 -25.84 -3.01 0.46
CA SER A 457 -25.59 -4.10 1.40
C SER A 457 -26.68 -4.19 2.47
N MET A 458 -27.15 -3.05 3.00
CA MET A 458 -28.29 -3.02 3.92
C MET A 458 -29.60 -3.48 3.23
N GLY A 459 -29.83 -3.06 1.99
CA GLY A 459 -30.98 -3.49 1.19
C GLY A 459 -31.07 -5.00 0.98
N VAL A 460 -29.93 -5.66 0.73
CA VAL A 460 -29.85 -7.11 0.53
C VAL A 460 -30.35 -7.88 1.77
N VAL A 461 -30.04 -7.42 2.98
CA VAL A 461 -30.46 -8.09 4.23
C VAL A 461 -31.98 -8.22 4.30
N THR A 462 -32.72 -7.14 4.06
CA THR A 462 -34.19 -7.18 4.09
C THR A 462 -34.77 -8.01 2.95
N ASP A 463 -34.14 -8.00 1.77
CA ASP A 463 -34.60 -8.83 0.64
C ASP A 463 -34.40 -10.32 0.91
N GLU A 464 -33.27 -10.71 1.51
CA GLU A 464 -32.99 -12.09 1.92
C GLU A 464 -34.00 -12.56 2.98
N VAL A 465 -34.23 -11.77 4.02
CA VAL A 465 -35.23 -12.05 5.06
C VAL A 465 -36.62 -12.16 4.44
N GLY A 466 -37.02 -11.22 3.58
CA GLY A 466 -38.30 -11.28 2.86
C GLY A 466 -38.46 -12.57 2.08
N GLY A 467 -37.40 -13.00 1.37
CA GLY A 467 -37.38 -14.24 0.60
C GLY A 467 -37.39 -15.51 1.47
N GLU A 468 -36.72 -15.53 2.62
CA GLU A 468 -36.77 -16.63 3.58
C GLU A 468 -38.15 -16.79 4.21
N LEU A 469 -38.77 -15.68 4.60
CA LEU A 469 -40.11 -15.68 5.15
C LEU A 469 -41.15 -16.13 4.12
N ASP A 470 -41.01 -15.72 2.86
CA ASP A 470 -41.87 -16.23 1.78
C ASP A 470 -41.77 -17.75 1.59
N ARG A 471 -40.58 -18.33 1.76
CA ARG A 471 -40.41 -19.80 1.74
C ARG A 471 -41.08 -20.44 2.96
N ALA A 472 -40.85 -19.90 4.15
CA ALA A 472 -41.43 -20.42 5.38
C ALA A 472 -42.97 -20.41 5.35
N ILE A 473 -43.59 -19.32 4.86
CA ILE A 473 -45.05 -19.22 4.72
C ILE A 473 -45.58 -20.24 3.71
N ARG A 474 -44.87 -20.47 2.60
CA ARG A 474 -45.27 -21.47 1.59
C ARG A 474 -45.18 -22.89 2.13
N ASP A 475 -44.14 -23.20 2.88
CA ASP A 475 -43.96 -24.51 3.51
C ASP A 475 -45.03 -24.75 4.56
N LEU A 476 -45.37 -23.73 5.37
CA LEU A 476 -46.48 -23.77 6.32
C LEU A 476 -47.82 -24.01 5.62
N GLY A 477 -48.10 -23.29 4.53
CA GLY A 477 -49.31 -23.50 3.72
C GLY A 477 -49.42 -24.94 3.20
N THR A 478 -48.30 -25.52 2.74
CA THR A 478 -48.24 -26.92 2.28
C THR A 478 -48.51 -27.91 3.43
N GLN A 479 -48.04 -27.62 4.65
CA GLN A 479 -48.33 -28.44 5.82
C GLN A 479 -49.80 -28.35 6.22
N TRP A 480 -50.39 -27.15 6.20
CA TRP A 480 -51.82 -26.96 6.48
C TRP A 480 -52.71 -27.64 5.44
N ASP A 481 -52.35 -27.59 4.15
CA ASP A 481 -53.05 -28.32 3.11
C ASP A 481 -53.04 -29.83 3.35
N ARG A 482 -51.90 -30.38 3.79
CA ARG A 482 -51.81 -31.79 4.16
C ARG A 482 -52.70 -32.13 5.36
N LYS A 483 -52.61 -31.35 6.44
CA LYS A 483 -53.44 -31.53 7.64
C LYS A 483 -54.93 -31.44 7.31
N LEU A 484 -55.32 -30.48 6.48
CA LEU A 484 -56.70 -30.30 6.03
C LEU A 484 -57.20 -31.51 5.23
N ALA A 485 -56.37 -32.05 4.32
CA ALA A 485 -56.71 -33.25 3.57
C ALA A 485 -56.86 -34.47 4.47
N GLU A 486 -55.86 -34.72 5.33
CA GLU A 486 -55.87 -35.84 6.30
C GLU A 486 -57.10 -35.79 7.20
N HIS A 487 -57.44 -34.62 7.77
CA HIS A 487 -58.65 -34.49 8.59
C HIS A 487 -59.94 -34.61 7.79
N THR A 488 -59.97 -34.12 6.53
CA THR A 488 -61.16 -34.29 5.69
C THR A 488 -61.43 -35.77 5.40
N ASP A 489 -60.38 -36.56 5.18
CA ASP A 489 -60.48 -38.00 5.00
C ASP A 489 -60.92 -38.70 6.31
N GLU A 490 -60.39 -38.30 7.47
CA GLU A 490 -60.85 -38.80 8.77
C GLU A 490 -62.33 -38.53 9.03
N LEU A 491 -62.80 -37.31 8.71
CA LEU A 491 -64.22 -36.96 8.81
C LEU A 491 -65.08 -37.79 7.86
N HIS A 492 -64.58 -38.03 6.64
CA HIS A 492 -65.26 -38.88 5.66
C HIS A 492 -65.41 -40.32 6.17
N ASP A 493 -64.33 -40.90 6.69
CA ASP A 493 -64.30 -42.27 7.22
C ASP A 493 -65.18 -42.43 8.46
N GLU A 494 -65.25 -41.42 9.32
CA GLU A 494 -66.13 -41.40 10.50
C GLU A 494 -67.61 -41.40 10.09
N VAL A 495 -67.99 -40.54 9.13
CA VAL A 495 -69.36 -40.52 8.58
C VAL A 495 -69.68 -41.84 7.87
N ASP A 496 -68.76 -42.36 7.05
CA ASP A 496 -68.91 -43.65 6.38
C ASP A 496 -69.14 -44.81 7.34
N THR A 497 -68.35 -44.85 8.42
CA THR A 497 -68.45 -45.90 9.43
C THR A 497 -69.79 -45.81 10.15
N ALA A 498 -70.20 -44.61 10.55
CA ALA A 498 -71.50 -44.39 11.18
C ALA A 498 -72.66 -44.82 10.27
N LEU A 499 -72.66 -44.40 9.00
CA LEU A 499 -73.71 -44.77 8.04
C LEU A 499 -73.74 -46.28 7.78
N ARG A 500 -72.57 -46.96 7.75
CA ARG A 500 -72.52 -48.44 7.64
C ARG A 500 -73.04 -49.11 8.91
N ASP A 501 -72.78 -48.56 10.09
CA ASP A 501 -73.31 -49.09 11.35
C ASP A 501 -74.83 -48.91 11.44
N GLU A 502 -75.35 -47.80 10.93
CA GLU A 502 -76.77 -47.56 10.75
C GLU A 502 -77.39 -48.53 9.74
N ASP A 503 -76.74 -48.82 8.60
CA ASP A 503 -77.19 -49.84 7.64
C ASP A 503 -77.29 -51.22 8.33
N ARG A 504 -76.26 -51.60 9.09
CA ARG A 504 -76.29 -52.85 9.89
C ARG A 504 -77.36 -52.84 10.96
N ALA A 505 -77.75 -51.68 11.50
CA ALA A 505 -78.83 -51.55 12.46
C ALA A 505 -80.19 -51.74 11.77
N VAL A 506 -80.40 -51.17 10.58
CA VAL A 506 -81.60 -51.40 9.75
C VAL A 506 -81.71 -52.85 9.29
N GLU A 507 -80.61 -53.48 8.87
CA GLU A 507 -80.58 -54.90 8.49
C GLU A 507 -80.81 -55.85 9.69
N ARG A 508 -80.33 -55.46 10.87
CA ARG A 508 -80.64 -56.20 12.11
C ARG A 508 -82.10 -56.03 12.47
N PHE A 509 -82.63 -54.82 12.37
CA PHE A 509 -84.04 -54.52 12.60
C PHE A 509 -84.97 -55.34 11.70
N GLU A 510 -84.66 -55.45 10.40
CA GLU A 510 -85.41 -56.30 9.45
C GLU A 510 -85.42 -57.76 9.92
N ARG A 511 -84.26 -58.32 10.26
CA ARG A 511 -84.14 -59.70 10.77
C ARG A 511 -84.80 -59.90 12.13
N ASP A 512 -84.67 -58.93 13.03
CA ASP A 512 -85.20 -59.02 14.39
C ASP A 512 -86.73 -58.89 14.38
N ILE A 513 -87.30 -58.12 13.45
CA ILE A 513 -88.74 -58.12 13.17
C ILE A 513 -89.16 -59.49 12.64
N GLU A 514 -88.52 -60.04 11.61
CA GLU A 514 -88.87 -61.35 11.06
C GLU A 514 -88.84 -62.44 12.16
N VAL A 515 -87.77 -62.48 12.95
CA VAL A 515 -87.61 -63.42 14.07
C VAL A 515 -88.64 -63.18 15.18
N SER A 516 -88.96 -61.92 15.50
CA SER A 516 -89.94 -61.60 16.56
C SER A 516 -91.37 -61.90 16.12
N VAL A 517 -91.68 -61.71 14.83
CA VAL A 517 -92.99 -62.03 14.26
C VAL A 517 -93.16 -63.54 14.11
N ASP A 518 -92.13 -64.27 13.64
CA ASP A 518 -92.12 -65.74 13.63
C ASP A 518 -92.28 -66.33 15.04
N ARG A 519 -91.65 -65.70 16.05
CA ARG A 519 -91.76 -66.10 17.45
C ARG A 519 -93.16 -65.85 18.05
N ILE A 520 -93.91 -64.86 17.56
CA ILE A 520 -95.31 -64.63 17.96
C ILE A 520 -96.26 -65.64 17.30
N VAL A 521 -95.92 -66.11 16.09
CA VAL A 521 -96.74 -67.08 15.31
C VAL A 521 -96.58 -68.53 15.79
N GLU A 522 -95.47 -68.92 16.45
CA GLU A 522 -95.17 -70.35 16.65
C GLU A 522 -95.34 -70.98 18.04
N GLU A 523 -95.19 -70.32 19.21
CA GLU A 523 -95.68 -70.88 20.50
C GLU A 523 -95.38 -69.98 21.72
N SER A 524 -96.27 -70.07 22.71
CA SER A 524 -96.19 -69.54 24.07
C SER A 524 -94.86 -69.79 24.81
N GLY A 525 -94.20 -68.73 25.31
CA GLY A 525 -92.96 -68.84 26.10
C GLY A 525 -92.41 -67.50 26.62
N PHE A 526 -93.15 -66.90 27.54
CA PHE A 526 -93.02 -65.60 28.21
C PHE A 526 -91.76 -65.43 29.13
N PHE A 527 -90.88 -64.46 28.79
CA PHE A 527 -89.79 -63.77 29.54
C PHE A 527 -88.43 -64.46 29.86
N ASP A 528 -87.36 -63.92 29.24
CA ASP A 528 -86.26 -63.22 29.96
C ASP A 528 -85.61 -62.15 29.06
N SER A 529 -86.28 -61.01 28.96
CA SER A 529 -85.99 -59.89 28.04
C SER A 529 -85.33 -58.70 28.79
N VAL A 530 -84.57 -57.87 28.06
CA VAL A 530 -84.32 -56.43 28.31
C VAL A 530 -83.06 -55.93 29.09
N TRP A 531 -82.25 -56.70 29.84
CA TRP A 531 -81.26 -56.03 30.75
C TRP A 531 -79.79 -55.81 30.32
N ASN A 532 -79.17 -56.48 29.34
CA ASN A 532 -77.72 -56.24 29.06
C ASN A 532 -77.39 -55.34 27.85
N PHE A 533 -78.38 -54.61 27.33
CA PHE A 533 -78.18 -53.57 26.31
C PHE A 533 -77.85 -52.17 26.91
N CYS A 534 -77.93 -51.98 28.24
CA CYS A 534 -77.79 -50.63 28.85
C CYS A 534 -76.69 -50.45 29.93
N ALA A 535 -75.73 -51.37 30.10
CA ALA A 535 -74.81 -51.37 31.27
C ALA A 535 -73.30 -51.16 30.98
N GLY A 536 -72.89 -50.50 29.89
CA GLY A 536 -71.45 -50.27 29.64
C GLY A 536 -71.05 -49.07 28.78
N LEU A 537 -72.00 -48.19 28.45
CA LEU A 537 -71.79 -47.02 27.59
C LEU A 537 -71.35 -45.75 28.40
N ALA A 538 -70.90 -45.86 29.66
CA ALA A 538 -70.65 -44.67 30.49
C ALA A 538 -69.50 -44.77 31.52
N GLU A 539 -68.60 -45.77 31.45
CA GLU A 539 -67.49 -45.89 32.41
C GLU A 539 -66.17 -46.25 31.71
N GLY A 540 -65.34 -45.25 31.34
CA GLY A 540 -63.92 -45.52 31.03
C GLY A 540 -63.17 -44.57 30.10
N ILE A 541 -63.84 -43.69 29.35
CA ILE A 541 -63.18 -42.78 28.38
C ILE A 541 -62.52 -41.53 29.04
N TRP A 542 -62.54 -41.36 30.37
CA TRP A 542 -61.99 -40.14 31.00
C TRP A 542 -60.92 -40.35 32.10
N ASN A 543 -60.83 -41.50 32.78
CA ASN A 543 -59.96 -41.64 33.96
C ASN A 543 -58.56 -42.25 33.71
N GLY A 544 -58.17 -42.48 32.44
CA GLY A 544 -56.87 -43.09 32.10
C GLY A 544 -55.75 -42.14 31.67
N ALA A 545 -56.05 -40.99 31.06
CA ALA A 545 -55.02 -40.14 30.44
C ALA A 545 -54.59 -38.93 31.28
N VAL A 546 -55.42 -38.49 32.24
CA VAL A 546 -55.12 -37.37 33.15
C VAL A 546 -54.13 -37.76 34.28
N ALA A 547 -53.76 -39.05 34.38
CA ALA A 547 -52.79 -39.54 35.36
C ALA A 547 -51.30 -39.46 34.91
N LEU A 548 -51.02 -39.16 33.64
CA LEU A 548 -49.63 -39.11 33.12
C LEU A 548 -49.01 -37.69 33.23
N LEU A 549 -49.83 -36.65 33.42
CA LEU A 549 -49.40 -35.25 33.58
C LEU A 549 -49.15 -34.82 35.03
N LYS A 550 -49.20 -35.75 35.99
CA LYS A 550 -48.90 -35.49 37.42
C LYS A 550 -47.55 -36.05 37.89
N GLY A 551 -46.87 -36.84 37.05
CA GLY A 551 -45.52 -37.37 37.31
C GLY A 551 -44.38 -36.39 37.01
N VAL A 552 -44.69 -35.26 36.37
CA VAL A 552 -43.73 -34.23 35.93
C VAL A 552 -43.51 -33.12 36.96
N TRP A 553 -44.23 -33.09 38.10
CA TRP A 553 -44.12 -31.93 38.99
C TRP A 553 -43.33 -32.09 40.30
N ASP A 554 -43.40 -33.18 41.06
CA ASP A 554 -43.05 -33.05 42.51
C ASP A 554 -42.06 -34.05 43.13
N ALA A 555 -41.12 -34.59 42.35
CA ALA A 555 -40.00 -35.32 42.93
C ALA A 555 -38.66 -34.86 42.33
N VAL A 556 -38.28 -33.60 42.57
CA VAL A 556 -37.48 -33.22 43.74
C VAL A 556 -35.99 -33.51 43.55
N LYS A 557 -35.31 -32.42 43.19
CA LYS A 557 -34.12 -31.89 43.86
C LYS A 557 -32.82 -32.70 43.77
N THR A 558 -32.07 -32.36 42.73
CA THR A 558 -30.67 -31.90 42.79
C THR A 558 -30.14 -31.63 44.20
N PRO A 559 -28.97 -32.19 44.56
CA PRO A 559 -27.78 -31.34 44.64
C PRO A 559 -26.51 -32.03 44.09
N LEU A 560 -26.49 -32.40 42.80
CA LEU A 560 -25.27 -32.86 42.12
C LEU A 560 -24.97 -32.12 40.80
N PHE A 561 -25.83 -31.20 40.38
CA PHE A 561 -25.67 -30.40 39.16
C PHE A 561 -24.71 -29.22 39.32
N TRP A 562 -24.53 -28.66 40.52
CA TRP A 562 -23.75 -27.43 40.71
C TRP A 562 -22.23 -27.61 40.78
N ILE A 563 -21.71 -28.84 40.90
CA ILE A 563 -20.26 -29.12 40.85
C ILE A 563 -19.81 -29.47 39.42
N ALA A 564 -20.69 -30.02 38.58
CA ALA A 564 -20.42 -30.24 37.15
C ALA A 564 -20.59 -28.94 36.33
N VAL A 565 -21.55 -28.07 36.70
CA VAL A 565 -21.73 -26.76 36.04
C VAL A 565 -20.61 -25.77 36.38
N ALA A 566 -20.01 -25.83 37.57
CA ALA A 566 -18.85 -24.99 37.89
C ALA A 566 -17.60 -25.34 37.05
N ILE A 567 -17.42 -26.61 36.67
CA ILE A 567 -16.31 -27.07 35.82
C ILE A 567 -16.59 -26.73 34.35
N VAL A 568 -17.83 -26.84 33.89
CA VAL A 568 -18.22 -26.49 32.51
C VAL A 568 -18.23 -24.97 32.29
N VAL A 569 -18.58 -24.16 33.30
CA VAL A 569 -18.53 -22.69 33.23
C VAL A 569 -17.08 -22.17 33.23
N VAL A 570 -16.14 -22.78 33.94
CA VAL A 570 -14.71 -22.41 33.83
C VAL A 570 -14.15 -22.78 32.45
N VAL A 571 -14.58 -23.90 31.86
CA VAL A 571 -14.18 -24.32 30.50
C VAL A 571 -14.83 -23.45 29.41
N LEU A 572 -16.07 -22.99 29.59
CA LEU A 572 -16.74 -22.06 28.67
C LEU A 572 -16.23 -20.62 28.81
N VAL A 573 -15.83 -20.17 30.00
CA VAL A 573 -15.19 -18.86 30.19
C VAL A 573 -13.78 -18.84 29.56
N ILE A 574 -13.04 -19.95 29.60
CA ILE A 574 -11.77 -20.08 28.86
C ILE A 574 -12.01 -20.13 27.35
N ALA A 575 -13.08 -20.76 26.89
CA ALA A 575 -13.43 -20.83 25.46
C ALA A 575 -13.96 -19.49 24.90
N VAL A 576 -14.67 -18.69 25.70
CA VAL A 576 -15.25 -17.40 25.29
C VAL A 576 -14.23 -16.26 25.34
N VAL A 577 -13.25 -16.30 26.26
CA VAL A 577 -12.13 -15.33 26.27
C VAL A 577 -11.21 -15.50 25.04
N VAL A 578 -11.20 -16.68 24.43
CA VAL A 578 -10.42 -16.98 23.21
C VAL A 578 -11.14 -16.54 21.92
N LEU A 579 -12.45 -16.23 21.96
CA LEU A 579 -13.26 -16.07 20.73
C LEU A 579 -13.64 -14.62 20.37
N VAL A 580 -13.39 -13.60 21.21
CA VAL A 580 -14.02 -12.25 21.03
C VAL A 580 -13.09 -11.07 20.71
N ILE A 581 -11.75 -11.20 20.58
CA ILE A 581 -10.94 -10.06 20.09
C ILE A 581 -9.99 -10.45 18.96
N LYS A 582 -10.33 -9.97 17.75
CA LYS A 582 -9.44 -9.79 16.59
C LYS A 582 -8.45 -8.65 16.88
N GLY A 583 -7.18 -8.82 16.53
CA GLY A 583 -6.20 -7.74 16.53
C GLY A 583 -4.77 -8.18 16.89
N ALA A 584 -4.02 -8.56 15.86
CA ALA A 584 -2.58 -8.83 15.77
C ALA A 584 -1.65 -8.39 16.93
N ALA A 585 -1.37 -9.30 17.88
CA ALA A 585 -0.12 -9.29 18.68
C ALA A 585 0.22 -10.62 19.40
N VAL A 586 -0.60 -11.68 19.30
CA VAL A 586 -0.45 -12.87 20.19
C VAL A 586 0.12 -14.13 19.49
N LEU A 587 0.25 -14.13 18.16
CA LEU A 587 0.87 -15.26 17.44
C LEU A 587 2.41 -15.30 17.53
N ALA A 588 3.06 -14.22 18.01
CA ALA A 588 4.47 -14.26 18.41
C ALA A 588 4.68 -14.77 19.86
N ALA A 589 3.65 -14.72 20.71
CA ALA A 589 3.75 -15.10 22.13
C ALA A 589 3.26 -16.54 22.42
N ILE A 590 2.43 -17.15 21.56
CA ILE A 590 2.01 -18.55 21.70
C ILE A 590 2.89 -19.52 20.87
N ALA A 591 3.53 -19.04 19.79
CA ALA A 591 4.65 -19.76 19.16
C ALA A 591 5.91 -19.78 20.05
N ALA A 592 6.04 -18.84 21.00
CA ALA A 592 7.12 -18.84 21.98
C ALA A 592 6.87 -19.76 23.20
N VAL A 593 5.63 -20.14 23.51
CA VAL A 593 5.29 -21.04 24.64
C VAL A 593 5.05 -22.49 24.18
N LEU A 594 4.76 -22.72 22.90
CA LEU A 594 4.78 -24.06 22.28
C LEU A 594 6.01 -24.33 21.38
N ALA A 595 7.04 -23.48 21.46
CA ALA A 595 8.42 -23.81 21.08
C ALA A 595 9.40 -23.79 22.28
N PHE A 596 8.88 -23.65 23.51
CA PHE A 596 9.63 -23.70 24.77
C PHE A 596 9.35 -24.97 25.60
N ALA A 597 8.59 -25.93 25.07
CA ALA A 597 8.51 -27.29 25.60
C ALA A 597 9.56 -28.26 25.00
N GLY A 598 10.43 -27.77 24.10
CA GLY A 598 11.48 -28.54 23.42
C GLY A 598 12.93 -28.09 23.65
N LYS A 599 13.17 -27.08 24.51
CA LYS A 599 14.52 -26.59 24.86
C LYS A 599 14.80 -26.50 26.38
N VAL A 600 13.85 -26.89 27.23
CA VAL A 600 14.01 -27.01 28.69
C VAL A 600 14.64 -28.37 29.10
N LEU A 601 14.88 -29.28 28.16
CA LEU A 601 15.66 -30.52 28.37
C LEU A 601 17.08 -30.51 27.77
N LEU A 602 17.56 -29.36 27.27
CA LEU A 602 18.93 -29.21 26.75
C LEU A 602 19.76 -28.15 27.52
N VAL A 603 19.13 -27.33 28.37
CA VAL A 603 19.79 -26.50 29.40
C VAL A 603 20.04 -27.28 30.71
N ILE A 604 19.40 -28.45 30.90
CA ILE A 604 19.76 -29.40 31.97
C ILE A 604 21.13 -30.07 31.71
N GLY A 605 21.59 -30.13 30.45
CA GLY A 605 22.93 -30.61 30.08
C GLY A 605 24.07 -29.59 30.25
N VAL A 606 23.77 -28.28 30.20
CA VAL A 606 24.76 -27.21 30.47
C VAL A 606 24.82 -26.88 31.96
N ILE A 607 23.73 -27.11 32.69
CA ILE A 607 23.71 -27.11 34.16
C ILE A 607 24.48 -28.32 34.73
N VAL A 608 24.57 -29.47 34.04
CA VAL A 608 25.49 -30.57 34.41
C VAL A 608 26.97 -30.25 34.09
N GLY A 609 27.25 -29.46 33.05
CA GLY A 609 28.59 -28.95 32.73
C GLY A 609 29.09 -27.86 33.68
N ALA A 610 28.19 -27.02 34.20
CA ALA A 610 28.48 -26.07 35.28
C ALA A 610 28.64 -26.76 36.65
N ILE A 611 27.97 -27.89 36.86
CA ILE A 611 28.15 -28.77 38.04
C ILE A 611 29.49 -29.54 37.99
N ALA A 612 30.06 -29.80 36.82
CA ALA A 612 31.38 -30.42 36.68
C ALA A 612 32.55 -29.45 36.98
N ALA A 613 32.45 -28.16 36.61
CA ALA A 613 33.48 -27.16 36.98
C ALA A 613 33.44 -26.80 38.48
N ILE A 614 32.24 -26.81 39.06
CA ILE A 614 32.01 -26.67 40.51
C ILE A 614 32.46 -27.94 41.25
N TYR A 615 32.43 -29.12 40.63
CA TYR A 615 33.01 -30.36 41.18
C TYR A 615 34.55 -30.33 41.22
N TYR A 616 35.24 -29.68 40.27
CA TYR A 616 36.71 -29.54 40.30
C TYR A 616 37.23 -28.42 41.22
N VAL A 617 36.40 -27.41 41.53
CA VAL A 617 36.63 -26.46 42.64
C VAL A 617 36.28 -27.09 44.00
N TYR A 618 35.33 -28.03 44.03
CA TYR A 618 35.01 -28.85 45.20
C TYR A 618 36.08 -29.92 45.48
N LEU A 619 36.65 -30.59 44.46
CA LEU A 619 37.80 -31.52 44.60
C LEU A 619 39.12 -30.82 44.95
N ALA A 620 39.20 -29.51 44.70
CA ALA A 620 40.31 -28.66 45.16
C ALA A 620 40.22 -28.29 46.65
N ILE A 621 39.07 -28.54 47.29
CA ILE A 621 38.72 -28.13 48.66
C ILE A 621 38.31 -29.31 49.57
N THR A 622 37.97 -30.49 49.02
CA THR A 622 37.35 -31.58 49.81
C THR A 622 38.09 -32.91 49.81
N ARG A 623 39.33 -32.98 49.28
CA ARG A 623 40.25 -34.10 49.57
C ARG A 623 41.09 -33.77 50.82
N PRO A 624 40.85 -34.47 51.96
CA PRO A 624 41.37 -34.14 53.29
C PRO A 624 42.85 -34.52 53.53
N ASP A 625 43.64 -34.68 52.46
CA ASP A 625 45.06 -35.03 52.45
C ASP A 625 45.97 -33.93 51.84
N LEU A 626 45.47 -32.71 51.67
CA LEU A 626 46.24 -31.56 51.21
C LEU A 626 46.18 -30.42 52.23
N THR A 627 47.34 -30.05 52.77
CA THR A 627 47.42 -29.20 53.96
C THR A 627 47.23 -27.72 53.66
N TRP A 628 46.58 -27.08 54.62
CA TRP A 628 46.06 -25.71 54.66
C TRP A 628 47.04 -24.56 54.41
N ARG A 629 48.28 -24.85 54.00
CA ARG A 629 49.31 -23.88 53.63
C ARG A 629 49.47 -23.72 52.11
N GLN A 630 48.86 -24.59 51.29
CA GLN A 630 49.13 -24.65 49.83
C GLN A 630 48.04 -24.09 48.92
N ARG A 631 46.92 -23.59 49.44
CA ARG A 631 45.88 -22.98 48.58
C ARG A 631 45.33 -21.66 49.11
N GLY A 632 45.64 -21.35 50.37
CA GLY A 632 45.54 -20.02 50.97
C GLY A 632 46.65 -19.12 50.47
N GLU A 633 46.57 -18.77 49.20
CA GLU A 633 47.09 -17.54 48.63
C GLU A 633 46.44 -17.51 47.23
N LEU A 634 45.15 -17.19 47.08
CA LEU A 634 44.58 -15.93 47.55
C LEU A 634 45.61 -14.84 47.32
N VAL A 635 45.16 -13.77 46.68
CA VAL A 635 45.53 -12.48 47.27
C VAL A 635 46.96 -12.03 46.97
N GLY A 636 47.71 -12.76 46.15
CA GLY A 636 48.98 -12.33 45.60
C GLY A 636 48.89 -11.97 44.11
N ARG A 637 48.26 -10.89 43.64
CA ARG A 637 47.87 -9.65 44.31
C ARG A 637 47.13 -8.84 43.22
N ALA A 638 45.85 -8.55 43.39
CA ALA A 638 45.48 -7.15 43.60
C ALA A 638 46.69 -6.35 44.10
N ILE A 639 47.00 -5.24 43.43
CA ILE A 639 48.02 -4.27 43.83
C ILE A 639 49.39 -4.68 43.24
N PHE A 640 49.66 -4.42 41.96
CA PHE A 640 50.25 -3.16 41.46
C PHE A 640 51.17 -2.35 42.40
N GLU A 641 51.23 -2.55 43.71
CA GLU A 641 52.10 -1.75 44.57
C GLU A 641 52.64 -2.58 45.73
N ALA A 642 53.72 -3.32 45.45
CA ALA A 642 54.81 -3.44 46.39
C ALA A 642 56.04 -3.89 45.63
N ALA A 643 56.95 -2.93 45.44
CA ALA A 643 58.29 -3.03 44.89
C ALA A 643 58.37 -2.95 43.35
N LEU A 644 58.81 -1.85 42.73
CA LEU A 644 59.84 -0.95 43.22
C LEU A 644 60.94 -1.74 43.96
N ALA A 645 61.73 -2.50 43.22
CA ALA A 645 63.18 -2.43 43.38
C ALA A 645 63.86 -3.55 42.59
N PHE A 646 64.82 -3.12 41.77
CA PHE A 646 66.16 -3.71 41.67
C PHE A 646 66.21 -5.19 41.20
N THR A 647 66.95 -5.56 40.17
CA THR A 647 68.21 -5.00 39.70
C THR A 647 68.56 -5.67 38.38
N GLY A 648 69.16 -4.93 37.47
CA GLY A 648 69.70 -5.47 36.24
C GLY A 648 70.92 -6.34 36.43
N THR A 649 71.33 -6.95 35.32
CA THR A 649 72.70 -7.17 34.83
C THR A 649 72.47 -7.63 33.37
N GLY A 650 73.12 -7.10 32.33
CA GLY A 650 74.51 -6.70 32.22
C GLY A 650 75.14 -7.59 31.13
N ILE A 651 76.02 -6.98 30.32
CA ILE A 651 76.85 -7.57 29.23
C ILE A 651 76.15 -7.47 27.86
N LEU A 652 76.30 -6.42 27.04
CA LEU A 652 77.51 -5.65 26.69
C LEU A 652 78.72 -6.54 26.37
N ALA A 653 78.68 -7.14 25.19
CA ALA A 653 79.88 -7.46 24.43
C ALA A 653 79.64 -7.16 22.95
N ARG A 654 80.32 -6.10 22.48
CA ARG A 654 80.75 -5.86 21.10
C ARG A 654 79.81 -5.05 20.22
N LEU A 655 79.74 -3.76 20.58
CA LEU A 655 80.14 -2.70 19.65
C LEU A 655 81.44 -3.10 18.94
N LYS A 656 81.34 -3.39 17.64
CA LYS A 656 82.47 -3.30 16.71
C LYS A 656 81.98 -2.65 15.41
N VAL A 657 82.55 -1.46 15.20
CA VAL A 657 83.14 -1.01 13.93
C VAL A 657 82.19 -0.45 12.87
N PHE A 658 82.21 0.89 12.81
CA PHE A 658 82.40 1.71 11.60
C PHE A 658 82.17 1.04 10.25
N ALA A 659 81.03 1.32 9.60
CA ALA A 659 80.86 1.13 8.17
C ALA A 659 79.71 1.96 7.56
N GLN A 660 79.62 3.28 7.78
CA GLN A 660 78.69 4.12 7.01
C GLN A 660 79.27 5.50 6.58
N ILE A 661 80.56 5.54 6.23
CA ILE A 661 81.14 6.69 5.49
C ILE A 661 81.01 6.50 3.96
N SER A 662 80.65 5.30 3.48
CA SER A 662 80.30 5.07 2.07
C SER A 662 78.86 5.50 1.71
N GLY A 663 77.92 5.39 2.65
CA GLY A 663 76.50 5.70 2.43
C GLY A 663 76.22 7.16 2.10
N PHE A 664 76.94 8.09 2.75
CA PHE A 664 76.76 9.54 2.52
C PHE A 664 77.27 9.98 1.13
N ARG A 665 78.35 9.37 0.60
CA ARG A 665 78.81 9.65 -0.78
C ARG A 665 77.85 9.10 -1.83
N ALA A 666 77.29 7.91 -1.63
CA ALA A 666 76.25 7.36 -2.51
C ALA A 666 74.96 8.19 -2.44
N LEU A 667 74.63 8.72 -1.27
CA LEU A 667 73.49 9.61 -1.05
C LEU A 667 73.62 10.93 -1.81
N VAL A 668 74.78 11.58 -1.74
CA VAL A 668 75.04 12.84 -2.47
C VAL A 668 75.01 12.62 -3.98
N ALA A 669 75.46 11.46 -4.47
CA ALA A 669 75.37 11.09 -5.88
C ALA A 669 73.92 10.83 -6.34
N ARG A 670 73.08 10.19 -5.52
CA ARG A 670 71.66 9.92 -5.82
C ARG A 670 70.74 11.12 -5.61
N ALA A 671 71.04 11.99 -4.65
CA ALA A 671 70.26 13.20 -4.35
C ALA A 671 70.54 14.37 -5.31
N GLY A 672 71.49 14.24 -6.23
CA GLY A 672 71.84 15.22 -7.25
C GLY A 672 72.69 16.40 -6.75
N ASN A 673 72.55 16.82 -5.48
CA ASN A 673 73.45 17.80 -4.86
C ASN A 673 73.53 17.66 -3.33
N LEU A 674 74.58 18.26 -2.76
CA LEU A 674 74.92 18.18 -1.33
C LEU A 674 73.87 18.86 -0.42
N ALA A 675 73.24 19.96 -0.86
CA ALA A 675 72.25 20.67 -0.07
C ALA A 675 70.96 19.84 0.10
N LEU A 676 70.53 19.17 -0.96
CA LEU A 676 69.38 18.26 -0.97
C LEU A 676 69.66 17.00 -0.16
N ALA A 677 70.88 16.44 -0.27
CA ALA A 677 71.33 15.33 0.57
C ALA A 677 71.35 15.68 2.07
N ILE A 678 71.82 16.88 2.44
CA ILE A 678 71.81 17.36 3.83
C ILE A 678 70.37 17.58 4.32
N LYS A 679 69.51 18.19 3.51
CA LYS A 679 68.09 18.39 3.85
C LYS A 679 67.37 17.05 4.06
N LEU A 680 67.63 16.08 3.19
CA LEU A 680 67.09 14.72 3.32
C LEU A 680 67.59 14.04 4.60
N VAL A 681 68.90 14.08 4.91
CA VAL A 681 69.45 13.48 6.14
C VAL A 681 68.90 14.13 7.41
N ASN A 682 68.60 15.43 7.37
CA ASN A 682 67.96 16.13 8.48
C ASN A 682 66.48 15.71 8.65
N LEU A 683 65.79 15.37 7.56
CA LEU A 683 64.41 14.89 7.60
C LEU A 683 64.33 13.41 8.01
N VAL A 684 65.31 12.57 7.62
CA VAL A 684 65.37 11.15 7.94
C VAL A 684 66.80 10.76 8.34
N PRO A 685 67.09 10.60 9.64
CA PRO A 685 68.45 10.27 10.11
C PRO A 685 68.94 8.87 9.70
N ASP A 686 68.03 7.96 9.32
CA ASP A 686 68.35 6.60 8.87
C ASP A 686 68.68 6.57 7.37
N LEU A 687 69.97 6.49 7.05
CA LEU A 687 70.49 6.45 5.68
C LEU A 687 69.98 5.25 4.86
N GLY A 688 69.63 4.14 5.51
CA GLY A 688 69.10 2.95 4.86
C GLY A 688 67.66 3.17 4.37
N LYS A 689 66.83 3.83 5.18
CA LYS A 689 65.48 4.26 4.78
C LYS A 689 65.51 5.31 3.69
N LEU A 690 66.45 6.24 3.77
CA LEU A 690 66.62 7.31 2.80
C LEU A 690 67.03 6.81 1.41
N ALA A 691 67.93 5.83 1.36
CA ALA A 691 68.30 5.17 0.12
C ALA A 691 67.09 4.48 -0.55
N ARG A 692 66.24 3.80 0.24
CA ARG A 692 65.02 3.16 -0.27
C ARG A 692 63.98 4.17 -0.77
N LEU A 693 63.85 5.34 -0.13
CA LEU A 693 62.97 6.42 -0.60
C LEU A 693 63.43 6.96 -1.96
N LEU A 694 64.74 7.18 -2.11
CA LEU A 694 65.34 7.64 -3.36
C LEU A 694 65.33 6.59 -4.49
N ASP A 695 65.16 5.31 -4.14
CA ASP A 695 64.95 4.24 -5.13
C ASP A 695 63.47 4.22 -5.63
N LEU A 696 62.53 4.85 -4.91
CA LEU A 696 61.11 4.91 -5.26
C LEU A 696 60.69 6.19 -5.97
N ALA A 697 61.37 7.32 -5.71
CA ALA A 697 61.08 8.60 -6.33
C ALA A 697 62.32 9.52 -6.39
N GLU A 698 62.27 10.54 -7.24
CA GLU A 698 63.33 11.55 -7.32
C GLU A 698 63.51 12.31 -6.00
N ALA A 699 64.74 12.76 -5.73
CA ALA A 699 65.10 13.38 -4.46
C ALA A 699 64.26 14.61 -4.08
N VAL A 700 63.85 15.41 -5.06
CA VAL A 700 62.94 16.56 -4.86
C VAL A 700 61.56 16.11 -4.39
N ASN A 701 61.03 15.03 -4.98
CA ASN A 701 59.74 14.45 -4.66
C ASN A 701 59.76 13.77 -3.28
N VAL A 702 60.85 13.08 -2.94
CA VAL A 702 61.06 12.52 -1.60
C VAL A 702 61.07 13.61 -0.53
N VAL A 703 61.72 14.75 -0.79
CA VAL A 703 61.67 15.90 0.12
C VAL A 703 60.24 16.42 0.28
N ARG A 704 59.51 16.64 -0.82
CA ARG A 704 58.11 17.14 -0.77
C ARG A 704 57.21 16.22 0.05
N VAL A 705 57.32 14.91 -0.14
CA VAL A 705 56.55 13.91 0.62
C VAL A 705 56.94 13.93 2.10
N LEU A 706 58.24 13.94 2.42
CA LEU A 706 58.72 13.96 3.81
C LEU A 706 58.37 15.25 4.55
N GLU A 707 58.28 16.39 3.87
CA GLU A 707 57.85 17.66 4.47
C GLU A 707 56.40 17.61 4.96
N LYS A 708 55.54 16.84 4.28
CA LYS A 708 54.13 16.67 4.64
C LYS A 708 53.87 15.49 5.58
N VAL A 709 54.47 14.33 5.30
CA VAL A 709 54.23 13.07 6.03
C VAL A 709 55.02 13.00 7.34
N ARG A 710 56.20 13.66 7.41
CA ARG A 710 57.15 13.73 8.55
C ARG A 710 57.70 12.40 9.09
N ASP A 711 57.04 11.29 8.81
CA ASP A 711 57.47 9.92 9.14
C ASP A 711 58.08 9.23 7.91
N ALA A 712 59.32 8.77 8.05
CA ALA A 712 60.09 8.15 6.98
C ALA A 712 59.57 6.76 6.56
N ASP A 713 59.06 5.97 7.51
CA ASP A 713 58.51 4.64 7.25
C ASP A 713 57.15 4.74 6.56
N LEU A 714 56.36 5.73 6.96
CA LEU A 714 55.10 6.05 6.30
C LEU A 714 55.34 6.58 4.87
N ALA A 715 56.29 7.50 4.68
CA ALA A 715 56.65 8.00 3.35
C ALA A 715 57.15 6.88 2.40
N LEU A 716 57.92 5.91 2.93
CA LEU A 716 58.33 4.71 2.19
C LEU A 716 57.13 3.88 1.75
N THR A 717 56.17 3.69 2.65
CA THR A 717 54.94 2.93 2.38
C THR A 717 54.08 3.60 1.31
N LEU A 718 53.92 4.93 1.37
CA LEU A 718 53.12 5.70 0.42
C LEU A 718 53.75 5.76 -0.98
N LEU A 719 55.04 6.07 -1.07
CA LEU A 719 55.77 6.08 -2.36
C LEU A 719 55.89 4.69 -2.97
N GLY A 720 55.85 3.62 -2.16
CA GLY A 720 55.80 2.24 -2.66
C GLY A 720 54.45 1.84 -3.25
N ARG A 721 53.37 2.55 -2.91
CA ARG A 721 51.98 2.24 -3.31
C ARG A 721 51.45 3.15 -4.42
N VAL A 722 51.94 4.38 -4.50
CA VAL A 722 51.50 5.37 -5.49
C VAL A 722 52.58 5.59 -6.54
N ARG A 723 52.20 5.45 -7.82
CA ARG A 723 53.12 5.64 -8.95
C ARG A 723 53.36 7.12 -9.32
N ASP A 724 52.40 7.99 -9.04
CA ASP A 724 52.46 9.41 -9.37
C ASP A 724 52.55 10.25 -8.09
N VAL A 725 53.71 10.87 -7.88
CA VAL A 725 53.98 11.68 -6.68
C VAL A 725 53.07 12.91 -6.64
N GLU A 726 52.68 13.51 -7.78
CA GLU A 726 51.80 14.68 -7.76
C GLU A 726 50.38 14.30 -7.34
N GLU A 727 49.86 13.15 -7.81
CA GLU A 727 48.59 12.61 -7.32
C GLU A 727 48.66 12.28 -5.82
N LEU A 728 49.78 11.70 -5.35
CA LEU A 728 50.01 11.46 -3.92
C LEU A 728 49.95 12.78 -3.12
N MET A 729 50.59 13.84 -3.60
CA MET A 729 50.60 15.13 -2.90
C MET A 729 49.22 15.77 -2.85
N LEU A 730 48.43 15.68 -3.92
CA LEU A 730 47.03 16.14 -3.91
C LEU A 730 46.18 15.42 -2.87
N ILE A 731 46.39 14.12 -2.69
CA ILE A 731 45.67 13.32 -1.69
C ILE A 731 46.17 13.66 -0.27
N VAL A 732 47.48 13.78 -0.08
CA VAL A 732 48.10 14.15 1.20
C VAL A 732 47.64 15.53 1.67
N ASP A 733 47.41 16.48 0.76
CA ASP A 733 46.91 17.81 1.09
C ASP A 733 45.42 17.85 1.48
N ARG A 734 44.65 16.80 1.12
CA ARG A 734 43.20 16.70 1.39
C ARG A 734 42.87 15.93 2.67
N ILE A 735 43.81 15.16 3.20
CA ILE A 735 43.61 14.31 4.38
C ILE A 735 44.15 14.98 5.65
N SER A 736 43.37 15.01 6.72
CA SER A 736 43.78 15.58 8.01
C SER A 736 44.78 14.71 8.78
N ASP A 737 44.75 13.39 8.57
CA ASP A 737 45.65 12.42 9.18
C ASP A 737 46.29 11.51 8.12
N VAL A 738 47.51 11.85 7.73
CA VAL A 738 48.27 11.16 6.70
C VAL A 738 48.63 9.71 7.10
N SER A 739 48.60 9.37 8.40
CA SER A 739 48.87 8.00 8.87
C SER A 739 47.80 6.99 8.46
N LYS A 740 46.59 7.46 8.12
CA LYS A 740 45.47 6.64 7.62
C LYS A 740 45.53 6.37 6.12
N LEU A 741 46.35 7.13 5.40
CA LEU A 741 46.43 7.05 3.94
C LEU A 741 46.83 5.66 3.41
N PRO A 742 47.74 4.89 4.04
CA PRO A 742 48.00 3.52 3.62
C PRO A 742 46.74 2.63 3.66
N ALA A 743 45.95 2.70 4.74
CA ALA A 743 44.72 1.92 4.87
C ALA A 743 43.69 2.32 3.79
N LEU A 744 43.58 3.62 3.49
CA LEU A 744 42.74 4.12 2.41
C LEU A 744 43.21 3.65 1.03
N LEU A 745 44.52 3.61 0.78
CA LEU A 745 45.08 3.09 -0.48
C LEU A 745 44.93 1.56 -0.60
N ASP A 746 44.86 0.83 0.51
CA ASP A 746 44.54 -0.59 0.51
C ASP A 746 43.06 -0.84 0.16
N LEU A 747 42.16 0.06 0.56
CA LEU A 747 40.73 -0.01 0.24
C LEU A 747 40.40 0.57 -1.16
N VAL A 748 41.12 1.60 -1.58
CA VAL A 748 40.93 2.32 -2.85
C VAL A 748 42.27 2.43 -3.56
N SER A 749 42.58 1.41 -4.36
CA SER A 749 43.84 1.33 -5.10
C SER A 749 43.98 2.41 -6.19
N ASP A 750 42.88 3.00 -6.64
CA ASP A 750 42.86 4.11 -7.60
C ASP A 750 42.97 5.46 -6.88
N THR A 751 44.14 6.09 -6.99
CA THR A 751 44.47 7.38 -6.38
C THR A 751 43.54 8.51 -6.79
N ARG A 752 43.01 8.49 -8.02
CA ARG A 752 42.08 9.53 -8.49
C ARG A 752 40.72 9.39 -7.82
N LYS A 753 40.22 8.15 -7.72
CA LYS A 753 38.97 7.86 -6.99
C LYS A 753 39.10 8.23 -5.51
N LEU A 754 40.24 7.90 -4.90
CA LEU A 754 40.52 8.28 -3.52
C LEU A 754 40.53 9.81 -3.35
N GLY A 755 41.14 10.54 -4.30
CA GLY A 755 41.13 12.00 -4.31
C GLY A 755 39.72 12.60 -4.41
N GLN A 756 38.85 12.03 -5.24
CA GLN A 756 37.44 12.43 -5.36
C GLN A 756 36.63 12.11 -4.09
N LEU A 757 36.86 10.95 -3.48
CA LEU A 757 36.21 10.57 -2.23
C LEU A 757 36.61 11.49 -1.07
N LEU A 758 37.90 11.84 -0.97
CA LEU A 758 38.40 12.78 0.04
C LEU A 758 37.93 14.22 -0.18
N GLU A 759 37.58 14.59 -1.41
CA GLU A 759 36.96 15.88 -1.71
C GLU A 759 35.57 15.99 -1.10
N ARG A 760 34.82 14.89 -1.17
CA ARG A 760 33.44 14.79 -0.67
C ARG A 760 33.39 14.46 0.82
N MET A 761 34.37 13.72 1.31
CA MET A 761 34.47 13.28 2.70
C MET A 761 35.88 13.52 3.24
N ARG A 762 36.07 14.66 3.91
CA ARG A 762 37.39 15.06 4.43
C ARG A 762 37.88 14.21 5.61
N ASN A 763 36.97 13.58 6.35
CA ASN A 763 37.34 12.75 7.50
C ASN A 763 37.76 11.34 7.03
N PRO A 764 39.04 10.94 7.21
CA PRO A 764 39.52 9.65 6.75
C PRO A 764 38.93 8.46 7.53
N ASP A 765 38.57 8.62 8.81
CA ASP A 765 37.99 7.52 9.60
C ASP A 765 36.56 7.20 9.15
N ASP A 766 35.77 8.23 8.84
CA ASP A 766 34.42 8.07 8.28
C ASP A 766 34.51 7.45 6.87
N LEU A 767 35.49 7.87 6.07
CA LEU A 767 35.74 7.30 4.75
C LEU A 767 36.11 5.81 4.81
N ILE A 768 37.00 5.41 5.72
CA ILE A 768 37.36 4.00 5.93
C ILE A 768 36.13 3.18 6.33
N THR A 769 35.35 3.68 7.28
CA THR A 769 34.13 3.02 7.78
C THR A 769 33.12 2.83 6.65
N LEU A 770 32.78 3.92 5.95
CA LEU A 770 31.79 3.89 4.87
C LEU A 770 32.25 3.04 3.69
N LEU A 771 33.52 3.04 3.32
CA LEU A 771 34.04 2.16 2.26
C LEU A 771 33.78 0.67 2.55
N GLY A 772 33.89 0.27 3.81
CA GLY A 772 33.54 -1.09 4.25
C GLY A 772 32.03 -1.34 4.26
N GLU A 773 31.25 -0.35 4.68
CA GLU A 773 29.80 -0.49 4.84
C GLU A 773 29.05 -0.46 3.50
N VAL A 774 29.33 0.48 2.61
CA VAL A 774 28.55 0.70 1.37
C VAL A 774 28.98 -0.15 0.17
N GLY A 775 29.99 -1.03 0.34
CA GLY A 775 30.39 -1.99 -0.68
C GLY A 775 31.47 -1.50 -1.67
N GLY A 776 32.35 -0.59 -1.23
CA GLY A 776 33.54 -0.19 -1.98
C GLY A 776 33.48 1.22 -2.60
N PRO A 777 34.57 1.64 -3.28
CA PRO A 777 34.74 3.02 -3.72
C PRO A 777 33.77 3.45 -4.82
N GLU A 778 33.39 2.56 -5.74
CA GLU A 778 32.43 2.88 -6.81
C GLU A 778 31.04 3.18 -6.25
N ALA A 779 30.56 2.35 -5.32
CA ALA A 779 29.28 2.55 -4.65
C ALA A 779 29.29 3.85 -3.84
N LEU A 780 30.37 4.11 -3.11
CA LEU A 780 30.51 5.33 -2.32
C LEU A 780 30.58 6.58 -3.20
N LEU A 781 31.28 6.56 -4.33
CA LEU A 781 31.30 7.66 -5.29
C LEU A 781 29.94 7.92 -5.92
N ARG A 782 29.14 6.87 -6.15
CA ARG A 782 27.79 6.99 -6.69
C ARG A 782 26.84 7.64 -5.67
N LEU A 783 26.86 7.15 -4.44
CA LEU A 783 26.03 7.68 -3.36
C LEU A 783 26.41 9.12 -3.01
N THR A 784 27.70 9.42 -2.91
CA THR A 784 28.18 10.78 -2.61
C THR A 784 28.16 11.73 -3.80
N GLY A 785 27.60 11.31 -4.94
CA GLY A 785 27.47 12.16 -6.12
C GLY A 785 26.49 13.31 -5.90
N ASP A 786 25.39 13.03 -5.20
CA ASP A 786 24.29 13.96 -4.92
C ASP A 786 23.81 13.92 -3.46
N LEU A 787 24.29 12.98 -2.64
CA LEU A 787 23.99 12.94 -1.20
C LEU A 787 25.21 13.36 -0.36
N PRO A 788 25.07 14.36 0.53
CA PRO A 788 26.13 14.74 1.46
C PRO A 788 26.60 13.56 2.34
N ALA A 789 27.89 13.56 2.69
CA ALA A 789 28.52 12.51 3.48
C ALA A 789 27.83 12.26 4.84
N ALA A 790 27.41 13.33 5.51
CA ALA A 790 26.72 13.24 6.80
C ALA A 790 25.37 12.51 6.67
N ASP A 791 24.63 12.80 5.59
CA ASP A 791 23.34 12.18 5.32
C ASP A 791 23.51 10.71 4.93
N LEU A 792 24.59 10.36 4.23
CA LEU A 792 24.94 8.98 3.94
C LEU A 792 25.23 8.18 5.21
N THR A 793 25.98 8.74 6.17
CA THR A 793 26.21 8.10 7.47
C THR A 793 24.89 7.88 8.22
N SER A 794 24.00 8.88 8.20
CA SER A 794 22.66 8.74 8.77
C SER A 794 21.86 7.64 8.07
N LEU A 795 21.94 7.54 6.74
CA LEU A 795 21.25 6.52 5.96
C LEU A 795 21.71 5.11 6.33
N VAL A 796 23.02 4.90 6.46
CA VAL A 796 23.61 3.63 6.90
C VAL A 796 23.19 3.29 8.33
N THR A 797 23.16 4.28 9.22
CA THR A 797 22.74 4.08 10.61
C THR A 797 21.27 3.69 10.71
N THR A 798 20.40 4.34 9.92
CA THR A 798 18.95 4.14 9.98
C THR A 798 18.52 2.82 9.32
N HIS A 799 19.06 2.49 8.14
CA HIS A 799 18.60 1.34 7.34
C HIS A 799 19.56 0.15 7.36
N GLY A 800 20.76 0.31 7.91
CA GLY A 800 21.82 -0.70 7.95
C GLY A 800 22.69 -0.71 6.69
N ALA A 801 23.97 -1.05 6.88
CA ALA A 801 24.97 -1.07 5.81
C ALA A 801 24.59 -1.98 4.63
N ASP A 802 23.99 -3.14 4.89
CA ASP A 802 23.59 -4.06 3.83
C ASP A 802 22.49 -3.49 2.92
N ALA A 803 21.55 -2.72 3.48
CA ALA A 803 20.47 -2.10 2.72
C ALA A 803 20.99 -0.97 1.83
N VAL A 804 21.87 -0.12 2.39
CA VAL A 804 22.53 0.95 1.64
C VAL A 804 23.43 0.38 0.55
N ARG A 805 24.20 -0.67 0.86
CA ARG A 805 25.03 -1.37 -0.14
C ARG A 805 24.18 -1.93 -1.28
N TRP A 806 23.04 -2.54 -0.97
CA TRP A 806 22.12 -3.04 -1.98
C TRP A 806 21.56 -1.91 -2.85
N ALA A 807 21.04 -0.82 -2.26
CA ALA A 807 20.54 0.34 -3.00
C ALA A 807 21.61 0.97 -3.90
N ALA A 808 22.83 1.09 -3.36
CA ALA A 808 23.98 1.64 -4.05
C ALA A 808 24.41 0.87 -5.29
N THR A 809 23.89 -0.35 -5.55
CA THR A 809 24.24 -1.11 -6.76
C THR A 809 23.80 -0.43 -8.05
N GLU A 810 22.69 0.32 -8.04
CA GLU A 810 22.10 0.97 -9.22
C GLU A 810 21.70 2.43 -9.04
N MET A 811 21.60 2.92 -7.81
CA MET A 811 21.00 4.23 -7.50
C MET A 811 22.02 5.29 -7.08
N SER A 812 21.71 6.55 -7.35
CA SER A 812 22.40 7.69 -6.73
C SER A 812 22.08 7.78 -5.22
N GLY A 813 22.72 8.70 -4.52
CA GLY A 813 22.51 8.87 -3.08
C GLY A 813 21.10 9.34 -2.73
N LEU A 814 20.56 10.32 -3.45
CA LEU A 814 19.19 10.80 -3.21
C LEU A 814 18.15 9.75 -3.60
N GLU A 815 18.36 9.02 -4.71
CA GLU A 815 17.49 7.91 -5.12
C GLU A 815 17.49 6.78 -4.07
N ALA A 816 18.67 6.41 -3.57
CA ALA A 816 18.81 5.39 -2.52
C ALA A 816 18.14 5.83 -1.20
N GLN A 817 18.30 7.11 -0.81
CA GLN A 817 17.62 7.67 0.36
C GLN A 817 16.10 7.63 0.21
N ALA A 818 15.57 8.07 -0.94
CA ALA A 818 14.13 8.06 -1.22
C ALA A 818 13.55 6.64 -1.24
N LEU A 819 14.27 5.68 -1.84
CA LEU A 819 13.87 4.27 -1.84
C LEU A 819 13.80 3.71 -0.41
N LEU A 820 14.89 3.84 0.35
CA LEU A 820 14.99 3.24 1.68
C LEU A 820 14.03 3.89 2.68
N ALA A 821 13.78 5.20 2.58
CA ALA A 821 12.79 5.90 3.39
C ALA A 821 11.36 5.38 3.18
N ARG A 822 11.06 4.85 1.98
CA ARG A 822 9.76 4.26 1.66
C ARG A 822 9.62 2.80 2.12
N MET A 823 10.66 2.12 2.62
CA MET A 823 10.60 0.68 2.91
C MET A 823 10.67 0.40 4.42
N THR A 824 9.88 -0.57 4.89
CA THR A 824 10.07 -1.13 6.24
C THR A 824 11.24 -2.13 6.26
N PRO A 825 11.86 -2.42 7.42
CA PRO A 825 12.95 -3.41 7.51
C PRO A 825 12.60 -4.79 6.94
N GLU A 826 11.35 -5.21 7.08
CA GLU A 826 10.84 -6.48 6.54
C GLU A 826 10.82 -6.45 5.01
N VAL A 827 10.33 -5.34 4.42
CA VAL A 827 10.32 -5.16 2.96
C VAL A 827 11.74 -5.09 2.41
N ILE A 828 12.66 -4.37 3.06
CA ILE A 828 14.08 -4.32 2.67
C ILE A 828 14.68 -5.73 2.64
N THR A 829 14.40 -6.53 3.66
CA THR A 829 14.93 -7.90 3.76
C THR A 829 14.35 -8.80 2.67
N GLY A 830 13.03 -8.74 2.43
CA GLY A 830 12.36 -9.53 1.40
C GLY A 830 12.77 -9.14 -0.02
N MET A 831 13.08 -7.87 -0.28
CA MET A 831 13.43 -7.37 -1.63
C MET A 831 14.89 -7.62 -2.04
N ARG A 832 15.74 -8.21 -1.20
CA ARG A 832 17.16 -8.47 -1.53
C ARG A 832 17.36 -9.34 -2.78
N GLY A 833 16.33 -10.09 -3.20
CA GLY A 833 16.33 -10.90 -4.41
C GLY A 833 16.25 -10.11 -5.73
N VAL A 834 15.85 -8.83 -5.70
CA VAL A 834 15.66 -7.98 -6.88
C VAL A 834 16.59 -6.77 -6.87
N THR A 835 16.73 -6.10 -8.01
CA THR A 835 17.52 -4.86 -8.10
C THR A 835 16.80 -3.69 -7.43
N PRO A 836 17.51 -2.63 -7.00
CA PRO A 836 16.88 -1.47 -6.39
C PRO A 836 15.80 -0.83 -7.27
N ARG A 837 16.05 -0.73 -8.59
CA ARG A 837 15.06 -0.17 -9.53
C ARG A 837 13.80 -1.02 -9.62
N ALA A 838 13.96 -2.35 -9.61
CA ALA A 838 12.82 -3.26 -9.56
C ALA A 838 12.03 -3.14 -8.24
N ALA A 839 12.72 -2.91 -7.12
CA ALA A 839 12.08 -2.63 -5.84
C ALA A 839 11.29 -1.31 -5.85
N THR A 840 11.82 -0.24 -6.47
CA THR A 840 11.05 1.01 -6.68
C THR A 840 9.77 0.74 -7.44
N ARG A 841 9.85 0.00 -8.56
CA ARG A 841 8.66 -0.38 -9.35
C ARG A 841 7.63 -1.15 -8.52
N LEU A 842 8.09 -2.07 -7.67
CA LEU A 842 7.22 -2.82 -6.76
C LEU A 842 6.55 -1.89 -5.72
N LEU A 843 7.27 -0.93 -5.16
CA LEU A 843 6.75 0.05 -4.19
C LEU A 843 5.81 1.09 -4.81
N ASP A 844 5.97 1.38 -6.10
CA ASP A 844 5.05 2.24 -6.84
C ASP A 844 3.75 1.48 -7.18
N ALA A 845 3.85 0.17 -7.40
CA ALA A 845 2.71 -0.69 -7.70
C ALA A 845 1.91 -1.11 -6.46
N PHE A 846 2.60 -1.31 -5.34
CA PHE A 846 2.04 -1.94 -4.16
C PHE A 846 2.40 -1.14 -2.90
N ASP A 847 1.43 -0.96 -2.00
CA ASP A 847 1.71 -0.34 -0.71
C ASP A 847 2.61 -1.25 0.17
N ASN A 848 3.31 -0.63 1.12
CA ASN A 848 4.23 -1.35 2.02
C ASN A 848 3.56 -2.46 2.82
N SER A 849 2.28 -2.30 3.17
CA SER A 849 1.58 -3.28 4.00
C SER A 849 1.31 -4.56 3.22
N LEU A 850 0.92 -4.44 1.95
CA LEU A 850 0.77 -5.57 1.04
C LEU A 850 2.13 -6.18 0.73
N LEU A 851 3.13 -5.35 0.39
CA LEU A 851 4.47 -5.84 0.07
C LEU A 851 5.08 -6.63 1.22
N ALA A 852 5.04 -6.12 2.46
CA ALA A 852 5.58 -6.80 3.63
C ALA A 852 4.98 -8.21 3.80
N ARG A 853 3.67 -8.35 3.56
CA ARG A 853 2.99 -9.67 3.60
C ARG A 853 3.42 -10.56 2.43
N VAL A 854 3.49 -10.01 1.23
CA VAL A 854 3.77 -10.78 0.01
C VAL A 854 5.23 -11.23 -0.06
N VAL A 855 6.20 -10.35 0.19
CA VAL A 855 7.64 -10.70 0.10
C VAL A 855 8.13 -11.62 1.22
N ALA A 856 7.34 -11.78 2.29
CA ALA A 856 7.58 -12.79 3.31
C ALA A 856 7.33 -14.22 2.79
N GLU A 857 6.46 -14.36 1.79
CA GLU A 857 5.96 -15.65 1.30
C GLU A 857 6.32 -15.94 -0.16
N ILE A 858 6.60 -14.90 -0.94
CA ILE A 858 6.80 -14.93 -2.39
C ILE A 858 8.18 -14.35 -2.74
N ASP A 859 8.90 -14.97 -3.67
CA ASP A 859 10.14 -14.40 -4.21
C ASP A 859 9.81 -13.12 -4.98
N PRO A 860 10.41 -11.97 -4.64
CA PRO A 860 10.13 -10.71 -5.33
C PRO A 860 10.44 -10.75 -6.83
N ARG A 861 11.29 -11.66 -7.32
CA ARG A 861 11.55 -11.83 -8.76
C ARG A 861 10.29 -12.25 -9.51
N ASP A 862 9.49 -13.12 -8.90
CA ASP A 862 8.21 -13.56 -9.46
C ASP A 862 7.20 -12.40 -9.53
N LEU A 863 7.28 -11.45 -8.58
CA LEU A 863 6.42 -10.26 -8.56
C LEU A 863 6.78 -9.25 -9.66
N VAL A 864 8.08 -9.05 -9.93
CA VAL A 864 8.53 -8.15 -11.00
C VAL A 864 8.04 -8.66 -12.35
N ALA A 865 8.26 -9.95 -12.63
CA ALA A 865 7.80 -10.57 -13.86
C ALA A 865 6.26 -10.55 -13.97
N PHE A 866 5.55 -10.72 -12.86
CA PHE A 866 4.09 -10.57 -12.84
C PHE A 866 3.63 -9.14 -13.13
N LEU A 867 4.29 -8.13 -12.57
CA LEU A 867 4.01 -6.72 -12.88
C LEU A 867 4.29 -6.37 -14.33
N ASP A 868 5.33 -6.95 -14.95
CA ASP A 868 5.62 -6.74 -16.38
C ASP A 868 4.51 -7.32 -17.27
N GLN A 869 3.70 -8.25 -16.75
CA GLN A 869 2.65 -8.94 -17.50
C GLN A 869 1.25 -8.43 -17.22
N GLN A 870 1.05 -7.53 -16.26
CA GLN A 870 -0.27 -7.09 -15.82
C GLN A 870 -0.36 -5.57 -15.69
N GLU A 871 -1.57 -5.04 -15.81
CA GLU A 871 -1.85 -3.67 -15.40
C GLU A 871 -1.64 -3.54 -13.89
N THR A 872 -0.97 -2.48 -13.44
CA THR A 872 -0.54 -2.29 -12.05
C THR A 872 -1.70 -2.39 -11.04
N GLY A 873 -2.83 -1.75 -11.32
CA GLY A 873 -4.03 -1.82 -10.49
C GLY A 873 -4.63 -3.22 -10.44
N ALA A 874 -4.68 -3.94 -11.56
CA ALA A 874 -5.12 -5.33 -11.64
C ALA A 874 -4.17 -6.26 -10.87
N ALA A 875 -2.85 -6.11 -11.03
CA ALA A 875 -1.84 -6.84 -10.27
C ALA A 875 -2.03 -6.64 -8.77
N ARG A 876 -2.26 -5.39 -8.34
CA ARG A 876 -2.51 -5.05 -6.93
C ARG A 876 -3.76 -5.76 -6.40
N ARG A 877 -4.89 -5.67 -7.10
CA ARG A 877 -6.13 -6.35 -6.70
C ARG A 877 -5.98 -7.87 -6.64
N ILE A 878 -5.28 -8.48 -7.61
CA ILE A 878 -5.02 -9.93 -7.63
C ILE A 878 -4.17 -10.33 -6.42
N LEU A 879 -3.07 -9.61 -6.14
CA LEU A 879 -2.22 -9.89 -4.99
C LEU A 879 -2.96 -9.71 -3.67
N THR A 880 -3.71 -8.61 -3.51
CA THR A 880 -4.53 -8.35 -2.33
C THR A 880 -5.53 -9.49 -2.10
N GLN A 881 -6.25 -9.93 -3.14
CA GLN A 881 -7.21 -11.04 -3.03
C GLN A 881 -6.55 -12.33 -2.51
N TYR A 882 -5.36 -12.69 -3.02
CA TYR A 882 -4.65 -13.88 -2.54
C TYR A 882 -4.08 -13.72 -1.13
N ALA A 883 -3.56 -12.53 -0.82
CA ALA A 883 -2.98 -12.20 0.49
C ALA A 883 -4.05 -12.21 1.58
N ASP A 884 -5.22 -11.61 1.32
CA ASP A 884 -6.33 -11.54 2.26
C ASP A 884 -6.99 -12.92 2.46
N ALA A 885 -6.98 -13.76 1.42
CA ALA A 885 -7.40 -15.16 1.51
C ALA A 885 -6.32 -16.08 2.13
N GLY A 886 -5.14 -15.57 2.50
CA GLY A 886 -4.01 -16.35 3.05
C GLY A 886 -3.53 -17.48 2.12
N SER A 887 -3.79 -17.38 0.82
CA SER A 887 -3.65 -18.48 -0.15
C SER A 887 -2.27 -18.48 -0.83
N TRP A 888 -1.19 -18.41 -0.05
CA TRP A 888 0.18 -18.21 -0.55
C TRP A 888 0.66 -19.31 -1.50
N ASP A 889 0.32 -20.58 -1.26
CA ASP A 889 0.69 -21.68 -2.16
C ASP A 889 0.01 -21.57 -3.53
N ARG A 890 -1.20 -21.03 -3.57
CA ARG A 890 -1.89 -20.76 -4.86
C ARG A 890 -1.26 -19.57 -5.55
N LEU A 891 -0.92 -18.53 -4.80
CA LEU A 891 -0.24 -17.35 -5.35
C LEU A 891 1.13 -17.71 -5.92
N ARG A 892 1.98 -18.46 -5.21
CA ARG A 892 3.28 -18.91 -5.73
C ARG A 892 3.14 -19.70 -7.02
N ARG A 893 2.17 -20.61 -7.09
CA ARG A 893 1.90 -21.39 -8.31
C ARG A 893 1.44 -20.51 -9.46
N PHE A 894 0.53 -19.58 -9.18
CA PHE A 894 0.03 -18.62 -10.17
C PHE A 894 1.17 -17.76 -10.73
N LEU A 895 2.00 -17.15 -9.86
CA LEU A 895 3.09 -16.28 -10.28
C LEU A 895 4.17 -17.03 -11.07
N ARG A 896 4.58 -18.23 -10.62
CA ARG A 896 5.51 -19.05 -11.40
C ARG A 896 4.92 -19.48 -12.75
N GLY A 897 3.61 -19.73 -12.80
CA GLY A 897 2.88 -19.99 -14.03
C GLY A 897 2.99 -18.82 -15.00
N THR A 898 2.79 -17.58 -14.51
CA THR A 898 2.92 -16.37 -15.34
C THR A 898 4.35 -16.16 -15.82
N VAL A 899 5.36 -16.31 -14.95
CA VAL A 899 6.77 -16.15 -15.33
C VAL A 899 7.17 -17.17 -16.39
N GLN A 900 6.90 -18.45 -16.15
CA GLN A 900 7.29 -19.51 -17.08
C GLN A 900 6.60 -19.36 -18.43
N ALA A 901 5.33 -18.97 -18.46
CA ALA A 901 4.60 -18.74 -19.70
C ALA A 901 5.28 -17.65 -20.55
N ALA A 902 5.72 -16.55 -19.94
CA ALA A 902 6.45 -15.51 -20.65
C ALA A 902 7.83 -15.96 -21.14
N GLU A 903 8.56 -16.77 -20.36
CA GLU A 903 9.92 -17.22 -20.71
C GLU A 903 9.95 -18.32 -21.77
N THR A 904 9.02 -19.28 -21.71
CA THR A 904 9.12 -20.54 -22.49
C THR A 904 8.31 -20.54 -23.77
N GLU A 905 7.18 -19.83 -23.82
CA GLU A 905 6.21 -19.97 -24.90
C GLU A 905 6.19 -18.74 -25.82
N GLY A 906 6.69 -17.60 -25.33
CA GLY A 906 6.67 -16.33 -26.04
C GLY A 906 5.24 -15.81 -26.22
N TYR A 907 5.12 -14.50 -26.41
CA TYR A 907 3.85 -13.90 -26.83
C TYR A 907 3.82 -13.86 -28.35
N ALA A 908 2.81 -14.49 -28.94
CA ALA A 908 2.61 -14.51 -30.38
C ALA A 908 1.35 -13.72 -30.74
N ALA A 909 1.38 -13.08 -31.92
CA ALA A 909 0.16 -12.57 -32.52
C ALA A 909 -0.82 -13.74 -32.75
N ALA A 910 -2.11 -13.47 -32.60
CA ALA A 910 -3.16 -14.39 -33.01
C ALA A 910 -3.21 -14.41 -34.54
N GLY A 911 -3.11 -15.57 -35.16
CA GLY A 911 -3.41 -15.74 -36.57
C GLY A 911 -4.89 -15.43 -36.86
N ALA A 912 -5.23 -15.14 -38.11
CA ALA A 912 -6.61 -14.80 -38.52
C ALA A 912 -7.67 -15.90 -38.25
N GLY A 913 -7.24 -17.11 -37.88
CA GLY A 913 -8.11 -18.23 -37.48
C GLY A 913 -7.80 -18.80 -36.10
N ASP A 914 -7.04 -18.07 -35.28
CA ASP A 914 -6.75 -18.47 -33.89
C ASP A 914 -7.88 -18.03 -32.95
N LEU A 915 -8.04 -18.75 -31.86
CA LEU A 915 -9.08 -18.52 -30.87
C LEU A 915 -8.45 -18.12 -29.54
N ILE A 916 -8.85 -16.97 -29.02
CA ILE A 916 -8.51 -16.52 -27.68
C ILE A 916 -9.48 -17.18 -26.72
N VAL A 917 -8.99 -17.98 -25.78
CA VAL A 917 -9.83 -18.77 -24.88
C VAL A 917 -9.70 -18.31 -23.43
N ASP A 918 -10.79 -18.42 -22.68
CA ASP A 918 -10.77 -18.24 -21.22
C ASP A 918 -10.13 -19.42 -20.46
N ASN A 919 -9.94 -19.24 -19.16
CA ASN A 919 -9.32 -20.25 -18.30
C ASN A 919 -10.11 -21.56 -18.26
N GLN A 920 -11.44 -21.49 -18.18
CA GLN A 920 -12.26 -22.69 -18.08
C GLN A 920 -12.15 -23.56 -19.36
N THR A 921 -12.21 -22.92 -20.53
CA THR A 921 -12.02 -23.58 -21.82
C THR A 921 -10.65 -24.24 -21.92
N LEU A 922 -9.60 -23.49 -21.59
CA LEU A 922 -8.24 -24.00 -21.67
C LEU A 922 -7.99 -25.16 -20.69
N SER A 923 -8.49 -25.04 -19.45
CA SER A 923 -8.33 -26.08 -18.43
C SER A 923 -8.95 -27.41 -18.83
N THR A 924 -10.05 -27.37 -19.59
CA THR A 924 -10.76 -28.56 -20.06
C THR A 924 -10.01 -29.23 -21.22
N VAL A 925 -9.51 -28.45 -22.18
CA VAL A 925 -8.67 -28.98 -23.27
C VAL A 925 -7.42 -29.66 -22.69
N ARG A 926 -6.78 -29.01 -21.70
CA ARG A 926 -5.61 -29.58 -21.02
C ARG A 926 -5.94 -30.80 -20.17
N ALA A 927 -7.12 -30.87 -19.57
CA ALA A 927 -7.59 -32.08 -18.89
C ALA A 927 -7.66 -33.26 -19.86
N MET A 928 -8.21 -33.05 -21.06
CA MET A 928 -8.25 -34.11 -22.07
C MET A 928 -6.85 -34.52 -22.56
N LEU A 929 -5.94 -33.56 -22.77
CA LEU A 929 -4.55 -33.85 -23.11
C LEU A 929 -3.80 -34.60 -22.00
N ALA A 930 -4.19 -34.39 -20.73
CA ALA A 930 -3.69 -35.14 -19.59
C ALA A 930 -4.29 -36.58 -19.50
N GLY A 931 -5.15 -36.96 -20.44
CA GLY A 931 -5.78 -38.28 -20.50
C GLY A 931 -7.15 -38.37 -19.84
N VAL A 932 -7.79 -37.26 -19.48
CA VAL A 932 -9.20 -37.28 -19.02
C VAL A 932 -10.11 -37.61 -20.21
N ASP A 933 -10.82 -38.74 -20.13
CA ASP A 933 -11.74 -39.16 -21.18
C ASP A 933 -12.84 -38.11 -21.43
N TYR A 934 -13.17 -37.88 -22.70
CA TYR A 934 -14.23 -36.94 -23.10
C TYR A 934 -15.56 -37.21 -22.38
N SER A 935 -15.93 -38.48 -22.19
CA SER A 935 -17.15 -38.87 -21.48
C SER A 935 -17.10 -38.63 -19.97
N ALA A 936 -15.90 -38.47 -19.40
CA ALA A 936 -15.69 -38.12 -17.99
C ALA A 936 -15.78 -36.62 -17.73
N LEU A 937 -15.71 -35.79 -18.78
CA LEU A 937 -15.99 -34.36 -18.70
C LEU A 937 -17.46 -34.12 -18.38
N GLN A 938 -17.75 -32.98 -17.77
CA GLN A 938 -19.12 -32.57 -17.50
C GLN A 938 -19.90 -32.25 -18.78
N PRO A 939 -21.24 -32.34 -18.79
CA PRO A 939 -22.03 -32.00 -19.97
C PRO A 939 -21.78 -30.59 -20.53
N ILE A 940 -21.40 -29.62 -19.68
CA ILE A 940 -21.02 -28.27 -20.11
C ILE A 940 -19.65 -28.25 -20.79
N GLU A 941 -18.68 -28.98 -20.24
CA GLU A 941 -17.32 -29.13 -20.77
C GLU A 941 -17.31 -29.92 -22.09
N GLN A 942 -18.13 -30.96 -22.17
CA GLN A 942 -18.36 -31.73 -23.39
C GLN A 942 -18.89 -30.85 -24.52
N ARG A 943 -19.92 -30.03 -24.25
CA ARG A 943 -20.46 -29.05 -25.21
C ARG A 943 -19.44 -27.99 -25.59
N MET A 944 -18.62 -27.58 -24.64
CA MET A 944 -17.56 -26.61 -24.87
C MET A 944 -16.50 -27.13 -25.85
N ILE A 945 -16.02 -28.36 -25.65
CA ILE A 945 -15.11 -29.01 -26.58
C ILE A 945 -15.78 -29.22 -27.96
N GLN A 946 -17.05 -29.63 -28.02
CA GLN A 946 -17.78 -29.73 -29.29
C GLN A 946 -17.79 -28.42 -30.08
N GLN A 947 -18.12 -27.31 -29.41
CA GLN A 947 -18.18 -26.00 -30.04
C GLN A 947 -16.79 -25.49 -30.43
N LEU A 948 -15.77 -25.72 -29.62
CA LEU A 948 -14.39 -25.38 -29.94
C LEU A 948 -13.93 -26.05 -31.24
N PHE A 949 -14.16 -27.35 -31.38
CA PHE A 949 -13.80 -28.11 -32.57
C PHE A 949 -14.63 -27.72 -33.80
N ALA A 950 -15.92 -27.42 -33.61
CA ALA A 950 -16.78 -26.93 -34.68
C ALA A 950 -16.28 -25.59 -35.24
N GLN A 951 -15.88 -24.64 -34.38
CA GLN A 951 -15.31 -23.35 -34.79
C GLN A 951 -13.98 -23.50 -35.51
N LEU A 952 -13.19 -24.50 -35.14
CA LEU A 952 -11.90 -24.78 -35.78
C LEU A 952 -12.03 -25.57 -37.10
N GLY A 953 -13.26 -25.92 -37.53
CA GLY A 953 -13.54 -26.58 -38.80
C GLY A 953 -13.28 -28.09 -38.80
N GLN A 954 -13.24 -28.72 -37.63
CA GLN A 954 -13.04 -30.17 -37.52
C GLN A 954 -14.37 -30.91 -37.79
N PRO A 955 -14.34 -32.06 -38.47
CA PRO A 955 -15.55 -32.73 -38.92
C PRO A 955 -16.38 -33.24 -37.72
N LEU A 956 -17.61 -32.73 -37.61
CA LEU A 956 -18.67 -33.37 -36.83
C LEU A 956 -19.15 -34.62 -37.58
N ASP A 957 -19.61 -35.65 -36.87
CA ASP A 957 -20.19 -36.81 -37.53
C ASP A 957 -21.52 -36.46 -38.23
N ALA A 958 -22.11 -37.43 -38.94
CA ALA A 958 -23.35 -37.25 -39.69
C ALA A 958 -24.57 -36.87 -38.81
N THR A 959 -24.47 -37.02 -37.48
CA THR A 959 -25.50 -36.62 -36.51
C THR A 959 -25.28 -35.21 -35.95
N GLY A 960 -24.20 -34.52 -36.37
CA GLY A 960 -23.79 -33.26 -35.78
C GLY A 960 -23.15 -33.42 -34.39
N THR A 961 -22.84 -34.66 -34.00
CA THR A 961 -22.15 -34.96 -32.73
C THR A 961 -20.65 -35.00 -33.02
N LEU A 962 -19.85 -34.43 -32.12
CA LEU A 962 -18.40 -34.53 -32.25
C LEU A 962 -18.01 -35.99 -31.99
N VAL A 963 -17.27 -36.59 -32.94
CA VAL A 963 -16.52 -37.82 -32.66
C VAL A 963 -15.53 -37.46 -31.54
N PRO A 964 -15.49 -38.18 -30.39
CA PRO A 964 -14.62 -37.84 -29.28
C PRO A 964 -13.21 -37.52 -29.78
N PRO A 965 -12.69 -36.30 -29.53
CA PRO A 965 -11.47 -35.85 -30.16
C PRO A 965 -10.33 -36.68 -29.60
N ASN A 966 -9.58 -37.31 -30.51
CA ASN A 966 -8.39 -38.04 -30.12
C ASN A 966 -7.26 -37.07 -29.74
N GLN A 967 -6.21 -37.58 -29.10
CA GLN A 967 -5.08 -36.78 -28.62
C GLN A 967 -4.45 -35.92 -29.74
N ALA A 968 -4.27 -36.47 -30.95
CA ALA A 968 -3.72 -35.74 -32.08
C ALA A 968 -4.59 -34.54 -32.52
N ALA A 969 -5.92 -34.68 -32.42
CA ALA A 969 -6.85 -33.60 -32.72
C ALA A 969 -6.79 -32.50 -31.65
N LEU A 970 -6.60 -32.86 -30.37
CA LEU A 970 -6.38 -31.91 -29.28
C LEU A 970 -5.04 -31.17 -29.44
N GLU A 971 -3.94 -31.87 -29.72
CA GLU A 971 -2.62 -31.27 -29.99
C GLU A 971 -2.67 -30.32 -31.18
N SER A 972 -3.38 -30.69 -32.26
CA SER A 972 -3.55 -29.83 -33.44
C SER A 972 -4.30 -28.53 -33.14
N ILE A 973 -5.25 -28.51 -32.21
CA ILE A 973 -5.96 -27.28 -31.87
C ILE A 973 -5.17 -26.40 -30.92
N MET A 974 -4.31 -26.96 -30.06
CA MET A 974 -3.49 -26.19 -29.12
C MET A 974 -2.62 -25.14 -29.83
N GLY A 975 -2.08 -25.46 -31.00
CA GLY A 975 -1.33 -24.52 -31.82
C GLY A 975 -2.15 -23.31 -32.34
N ARG A 976 -3.49 -23.44 -32.35
CA ARG A 976 -4.44 -22.39 -32.77
C ARG A 976 -5.12 -21.68 -31.59
N LEU A 977 -4.88 -22.14 -30.36
CA LEU A 977 -5.37 -21.45 -29.17
C LEU A 977 -4.36 -20.37 -28.76
N ARG A 978 -4.88 -19.25 -28.27
CA ARG A 978 -4.11 -18.22 -27.59
C ARG A 978 -4.75 -17.95 -26.25
N ALA A 979 -3.94 -17.64 -25.25
CA ALA A 979 -4.43 -17.36 -23.91
C ALA A 979 -3.77 -16.09 -23.35
N PRO A 980 -4.54 -15.19 -22.72
CA PRO A 980 -3.99 -14.05 -21.99
C PRO A 980 -3.03 -14.47 -20.88
N ALA A 981 -2.10 -13.59 -20.51
CA ALA A 981 -1.09 -13.88 -19.48
C ALA A 981 -1.73 -14.30 -18.14
N THR A 982 -2.86 -13.69 -17.77
CA THR A 982 -3.63 -14.03 -16.57
C THR A 982 -4.14 -15.48 -16.60
N VAL A 983 -4.57 -15.98 -17.76
CA VAL A 983 -5.03 -17.36 -17.96
C VAL A 983 -3.86 -18.34 -17.90
N MET A 984 -2.71 -17.96 -18.44
CA MET A 984 -1.50 -18.76 -18.43
C MET A 984 -0.94 -18.96 -17.00
N GLY A 985 -1.09 -17.95 -16.14
CA GLY A 985 -0.76 -18.05 -14.72
C GLY A 985 -1.59 -19.11 -13.99
N GLU A 986 -2.91 -19.11 -14.20
CA GLU A 986 -3.84 -20.02 -13.52
C GLU A 986 -3.74 -21.46 -14.04
N THR A 987 -3.43 -21.60 -15.33
CA THR A 987 -3.22 -22.89 -15.99
C THR A 987 -1.75 -23.31 -16.03
N GLY A 988 -0.88 -22.73 -15.20
CA GLY A 988 0.55 -23.03 -15.17
C GLY A 988 0.91 -24.46 -14.71
N VAL A 989 2.18 -24.64 -14.29
CA VAL A 989 2.89 -25.93 -14.05
C VAL A 989 2.14 -26.96 -13.19
N ASN A 990 1.19 -26.51 -12.38
CA ASN A 990 0.41 -27.34 -11.45
C ASN A 990 -1.08 -26.96 -11.55
N ALA A 991 -1.59 -26.84 -12.78
CA ALA A 991 -2.98 -26.58 -13.04
C ALA A 991 -3.83 -27.72 -12.50
N VAL A 992 -4.84 -27.37 -11.71
CA VAL A 992 -5.79 -28.33 -11.18
C VAL A 992 -7.06 -28.18 -12.01
N HIS A 993 -7.42 -29.23 -12.75
CA HIS A 993 -8.78 -29.32 -13.27
C HIS A 993 -9.70 -29.72 -12.13
N LYS A 994 -10.64 -28.86 -11.79
CA LYS A 994 -11.68 -29.16 -10.80
C LYS A 994 -13.04 -29.11 -11.50
N PRO A 995 -13.59 -30.25 -11.96
CA PRO A 995 -14.93 -30.27 -12.52
C PRO A 995 -15.93 -29.82 -11.44
N LEU A 996 -17.01 -29.11 -11.80
CA LEU A 996 -18.02 -28.63 -10.84
C LEU A 996 -18.59 -29.80 -10.00
N GLY A 997 -18.18 -29.91 -8.73
CA GLY A 997 -18.62 -31.00 -7.84
C GLY A 997 -17.76 -32.26 -7.87
N GLY A 998 -16.63 -32.28 -8.59
CA GLY A 998 -15.66 -33.37 -8.58
C GLY A 998 -14.37 -33.06 -7.82
N ALA A 999 -13.54 -34.09 -7.65
CA ALA A 999 -12.21 -33.97 -7.07
C ALA A 999 -11.26 -33.26 -8.05
N ALA A 1000 -10.35 -32.47 -7.48
CA ALA A 1000 -9.26 -31.82 -8.19
C ALA A 1000 -8.30 -32.87 -8.79
N ALA A 1001 -8.05 -32.81 -10.10
CA ALA A 1001 -7.01 -33.57 -10.78
C ALA A 1001 -5.83 -32.66 -11.17
N ASP A 1002 -4.62 -33.06 -10.81
CA ASP A 1002 -3.39 -32.38 -11.23
C ASP A 1002 -3.10 -32.70 -12.69
N LEU A 1003 -3.00 -31.67 -13.53
CA LEU A 1003 -2.79 -31.82 -14.96
C LEU A 1003 -1.30 -31.98 -15.33
N GLY A 1004 -0.36 -31.69 -14.42
CA GLY A 1004 1.07 -31.76 -14.70
C GLY A 1004 1.54 -30.84 -15.85
N ALA A 1005 2.72 -31.16 -16.41
CA ALA A 1005 3.37 -30.43 -17.49
C ALA A 1005 2.80 -30.79 -18.88
N VAL A 1006 1.49 -30.61 -19.06
CA VAL A 1006 0.82 -30.76 -20.37
C VAL A 1006 1.10 -29.54 -21.24
N GLU A 1007 1.16 -29.74 -22.56
CA GLU A 1007 1.31 -28.70 -23.59
C GLU A 1007 0.44 -27.46 -23.29
N ARG A 1008 1.00 -26.29 -23.58
CA ARG A 1008 0.39 -24.98 -23.33
C ARG A 1008 0.17 -24.24 -24.66
N PRO A 1009 -0.87 -23.40 -24.74
CA PRO A 1009 -1.06 -22.55 -25.92
C PRO A 1009 -0.02 -21.43 -25.90
N ALA A 1010 0.26 -20.83 -27.05
CA ALA A 1010 1.10 -19.63 -27.07
C ALA A 1010 0.43 -18.47 -26.32
N GLY A 1011 1.23 -17.67 -25.61
CA GLY A 1011 0.75 -16.47 -24.95
C GLY A 1011 0.21 -15.46 -25.95
N LEU A 1012 -0.83 -14.73 -25.58
CA LEU A 1012 -1.43 -13.70 -26.42
C LEU A 1012 -0.60 -12.41 -26.43
N ALA A 1013 -0.03 -12.04 -27.58
CA ALA A 1013 0.60 -10.73 -27.74
C ALA A 1013 -0.45 -9.62 -27.79
N VAL A 1014 -0.23 -8.56 -27.01
CA VAL A 1014 -1.06 -7.36 -26.99
C VAL A 1014 -0.33 -6.18 -27.66
N ASP A 1015 -1.07 -5.32 -28.34
CA ASP A 1015 -0.51 -4.21 -29.15
C ASP A 1015 -0.21 -2.94 -28.35
N ILE A 1016 -0.49 -2.95 -27.04
CA ILE A 1016 -0.32 -1.80 -26.15
C ILE A 1016 0.28 -2.21 -24.80
N ASP A 1017 0.94 -1.26 -24.14
CA ASP A 1017 1.33 -1.38 -22.74
C ASP A 1017 0.08 -1.49 -21.85
N ARG A 1018 0.06 -2.49 -20.96
CA ARG A 1018 -1.08 -2.75 -20.06
C ARG A 1018 -1.30 -1.65 -19.01
N ASN A 1019 -0.30 -0.81 -18.75
CA ASN A 1019 -0.42 0.38 -17.89
C ASN A 1019 -0.80 1.65 -18.67
N SER A 1020 -0.96 1.56 -19.99
CA SER A 1020 -1.41 2.69 -20.81
C SER A 1020 -2.79 3.19 -20.37
N ALA A 1021 -3.06 4.48 -20.63
CA ALA A 1021 -4.36 5.08 -20.35
C ALA A 1021 -5.50 4.38 -21.11
N ALA A 1022 -5.26 3.94 -22.35
CA ALA A 1022 -6.26 3.24 -23.15
C ALA A 1022 -6.61 1.85 -22.59
N TYR A 1023 -5.61 1.08 -22.12
CA TYR A 1023 -5.87 -0.21 -21.48
C TYR A 1023 -6.65 -0.05 -20.17
N ARG A 1024 -6.28 0.93 -19.34
CA ARG A 1024 -7.00 1.25 -18.09
C ARG A 1024 -8.43 1.71 -18.36
N GLN A 1025 -8.67 2.53 -19.38
CA GLN A 1025 -10.02 2.93 -19.76
C GLN A 1025 -10.88 1.73 -20.15
N VAL A 1026 -10.34 0.77 -20.91
CA VAL A 1026 -11.08 -0.47 -21.23
C VAL A 1026 -11.41 -1.26 -19.97
N LEU A 1027 -10.51 -1.38 -19.00
CA LEU A 1027 -10.82 -2.05 -17.73
C LEU A 1027 -11.93 -1.33 -16.94
N THR A 1028 -11.95 0.01 -16.95
CA THR A 1028 -13.00 0.82 -16.33
C THR A 1028 -14.34 0.63 -17.05
N ASP A 1029 -14.35 0.62 -18.39
CA ASP A 1029 -15.59 0.39 -19.14
C ASP A 1029 -16.11 -1.02 -18.89
N LEU A 1030 -15.22 -2.02 -18.83
CA LEU A 1030 -15.57 -3.39 -18.46
C LEU A 1030 -16.08 -3.51 -17.02
N GLU A 1031 -15.76 -2.57 -16.12
CA GLU A 1031 -16.34 -2.49 -14.78
C GLU A 1031 -17.79 -1.97 -14.79
N SER A 1032 -18.12 -1.13 -15.76
CA SER A 1032 -19.44 -0.48 -15.88
C SER A 1032 -20.00 -0.65 -17.29
N PRO A 1033 -20.38 -1.89 -17.70
CA PRO A 1033 -20.91 -2.13 -19.03
C PRO A 1033 -22.16 -1.29 -19.32
N PRO A 1034 -22.36 -0.84 -20.57
CA PRO A 1034 -23.60 -0.19 -20.97
C PRO A 1034 -24.79 -1.15 -20.77
N ALA A 1035 -25.98 -0.57 -20.59
CA ALA A 1035 -27.20 -1.35 -20.47
C ALA A 1035 -27.41 -2.24 -21.70
N ARG A 1036 -27.86 -3.48 -21.47
CA ARG A 1036 -28.07 -4.44 -22.56
C ARG A 1036 -29.23 -3.97 -23.45
N PRO A 1037 -29.15 -4.14 -24.78
CA PRO A 1037 -30.17 -3.65 -25.71
C PRO A 1037 -31.60 -4.15 -25.46
N TRP A 1038 -31.74 -5.29 -24.76
CA TRP A 1038 -33.02 -5.94 -24.50
C TRP A 1038 -33.47 -5.87 -23.03
N THR A 1039 -32.73 -5.21 -22.15
CA THR A 1039 -33.17 -4.98 -20.77
C THR A 1039 -33.84 -3.62 -20.63
N PRO A 1040 -35.02 -3.52 -19.97
CA PRO A 1040 -35.66 -2.23 -19.71
C PRO A 1040 -34.71 -1.29 -18.97
N SER A 1041 -34.67 -0.02 -19.39
CA SER A 1041 -33.67 0.96 -18.98
C SER A 1041 -33.70 1.40 -17.50
N SER A 1042 -34.49 0.76 -16.63
CA SER A 1042 -34.95 1.42 -15.39
C SER A 1042 -34.73 0.71 -14.04
N THR A 1043 -34.07 -0.44 -13.90
CA THR A 1043 -34.04 -1.10 -12.57
C THR A 1043 -32.79 -1.86 -12.12
N THR A 1044 -31.70 -1.96 -12.89
CA THR A 1044 -30.48 -2.63 -12.38
C THR A 1044 -29.23 -1.87 -12.80
N ALA A 1045 -28.42 -1.48 -11.82
CA ALA A 1045 -27.10 -0.91 -12.07
C ALA A 1045 -26.29 -1.87 -12.96
N PRO A 1046 -25.45 -1.34 -13.88
CA PRO A 1046 -24.61 -2.18 -14.70
C PRO A 1046 -23.71 -3.04 -13.81
N THR A 1047 -23.69 -4.34 -14.08
CA THR A 1047 -22.88 -5.29 -13.31
C THR A 1047 -21.56 -5.53 -14.05
N PRO A 1048 -20.39 -5.49 -13.40
CA PRO A 1048 -19.06 -5.55 -14.06
C PRO A 1048 -18.87 -6.79 -14.95
N VAL A 1049 -18.18 -6.76 -16.09
CA VAL A 1049 -17.89 -7.99 -16.85
C VAL A 1049 -17.18 -9.02 -15.94
N GLY A 1050 -17.73 -10.24 -15.86
CA GLY A 1050 -17.32 -11.25 -14.86
C GLY A 1050 -18.15 -11.20 -13.56
N LYS A 1051 -17.62 -11.71 -12.45
CA LYS A 1051 -18.22 -11.51 -11.11
C LYS A 1051 -17.88 -10.11 -10.55
N ALA A 1052 -18.47 -9.68 -9.43
CA ALA A 1052 -18.14 -8.39 -8.81
C ALA A 1052 -16.63 -8.23 -8.54
N GLU A 1053 -15.97 -9.31 -8.10
CA GLU A 1053 -14.50 -9.39 -7.95
C GLU A 1053 -13.74 -9.81 -9.22
N GLY A 1054 -14.43 -9.88 -10.36
CA GLY A 1054 -13.96 -10.47 -11.64
C GLY A 1054 -12.94 -9.62 -12.39
N ILE A 1055 -11.99 -8.99 -11.70
CA ILE A 1055 -10.92 -8.23 -12.36
C ILE A 1055 -10.12 -9.11 -13.33
N ARG A 1056 -10.02 -10.41 -13.04
CA ARG A 1056 -9.36 -11.40 -13.91
C ARG A 1056 -10.10 -11.57 -15.23
N ASP A 1057 -11.42 -11.67 -15.19
CA ASP A 1057 -12.24 -11.78 -16.39
C ASP A 1057 -12.09 -10.53 -17.25
N ARG A 1058 -12.06 -9.36 -16.60
CA ARG A 1058 -11.84 -8.06 -17.26
C ARG A 1058 -10.46 -7.96 -17.91
N THR A 1059 -9.39 -8.41 -17.25
CA THR A 1059 -8.06 -8.41 -17.86
C THR A 1059 -7.96 -9.37 -19.03
N VAL A 1060 -8.62 -10.53 -18.97
CA VAL A 1060 -8.70 -11.49 -20.08
C VAL A 1060 -9.39 -10.89 -21.29
N VAL A 1061 -10.52 -10.20 -21.09
CA VAL A 1061 -11.25 -9.53 -22.17
C VAL A 1061 -10.47 -8.33 -22.71
N ALA A 1062 -9.83 -7.54 -21.84
CA ALA A 1062 -9.00 -6.42 -22.26
C ALA A 1062 -7.80 -6.89 -23.11
N ASP A 1063 -7.09 -7.92 -22.67
CA ASP A 1063 -6.03 -8.56 -23.46
C ASP A 1063 -6.57 -9.06 -24.82
N ALA A 1064 -7.78 -9.63 -24.86
CA ALA A 1064 -8.41 -10.05 -26.11
C ALA A 1064 -8.75 -8.87 -27.04
N LEU A 1065 -9.23 -7.75 -26.50
CA LEU A 1065 -9.52 -6.52 -27.26
C LEU A 1065 -8.25 -5.88 -27.84
N PHE A 1066 -7.12 -5.99 -27.14
CA PHE A 1066 -5.81 -5.47 -27.57
C PHE A 1066 -4.93 -6.53 -28.22
N ALA A 1067 -5.47 -7.71 -28.54
CA ALA A 1067 -4.73 -8.77 -29.20
C ALA A 1067 -4.13 -8.30 -30.53
N GLN A 1068 -2.84 -8.56 -30.73
CA GLN A 1068 -2.23 -8.45 -32.05
C GLN A 1068 -2.77 -9.57 -32.94
N VAL A 1069 -3.45 -9.23 -34.04
CA VAL A 1069 -3.95 -10.20 -35.01
C VAL A 1069 -3.17 -10.06 -36.32
N GLU A 1070 -2.62 -11.16 -36.84
CA GLU A 1070 -1.95 -11.16 -38.13
C GLU A 1070 -2.89 -10.71 -39.24
N GLY A 1071 -2.49 -9.68 -39.99
CA GLY A 1071 -3.33 -9.09 -41.04
C GLY A 1071 -4.42 -8.13 -40.55
N GLY A 1072 -4.46 -7.79 -39.25
CA GLY A 1072 -5.38 -6.80 -38.68
C GLY A 1072 -6.84 -7.26 -38.61
N GLY A 1073 -7.07 -8.58 -38.57
CA GLY A 1073 -8.40 -9.16 -38.38
C GLY A 1073 -9.02 -8.84 -37.02
N VAL A 1074 -10.31 -9.12 -36.88
CA VAL A 1074 -11.01 -8.99 -35.58
C VAL A 1074 -10.64 -10.21 -34.71
N PRO A 1075 -10.07 -10.01 -33.51
CA PRO A 1075 -9.76 -11.13 -32.62
C PRO A 1075 -11.05 -11.86 -32.24
N THR A 1076 -10.95 -13.19 -32.10
CA THR A 1076 -12.08 -14.04 -31.70
C THR A 1076 -11.85 -14.55 -30.29
N PHE A 1077 -12.73 -14.16 -29.36
CA PHE A 1077 -12.71 -14.56 -27.96
C PHE A 1077 -13.82 -15.55 -27.64
N MET A 1078 -13.44 -16.71 -27.13
CA MET A 1078 -14.32 -17.79 -26.71
C MET A 1078 -14.38 -17.86 -25.20
N THR A 1079 -15.59 -17.79 -24.65
CA THR A 1079 -15.81 -17.88 -23.21
C THR A 1079 -16.96 -18.79 -22.84
N ALA A 1080 -16.74 -19.56 -21.78
CA ALA A 1080 -17.76 -20.37 -21.12
C ALA A 1080 -18.39 -19.66 -19.91
N ASP A 1081 -17.83 -18.52 -19.48
CA ASP A 1081 -18.43 -17.72 -18.42
C ASP A 1081 -19.65 -16.96 -18.96
N GLY A 1082 -20.83 -17.44 -18.55
CA GLY A 1082 -22.09 -16.83 -18.92
C GLY A 1082 -22.21 -15.37 -18.51
N ASN A 1083 -21.60 -14.95 -17.39
CA ASN A 1083 -21.60 -13.54 -16.98
C ASN A 1083 -20.75 -12.70 -17.91
N VAL A 1084 -19.58 -13.20 -18.34
CA VAL A 1084 -18.72 -12.49 -19.29
C VAL A 1084 -19.46 -12.34 -20.63
N PHE A 1085 -19.95 -13.46 -21.18
CA PHE A 1085 -20.69 -13.46 -22.45
C PHE A 1085 -21.92 -12.54 -22.42
N GLU A 1086 -22.76 -12.66 -21.39
CA GLU A 1086 -23.98 -11.87 -21.27
C GLU A 1086 -23.72 -10.37 -21.10
N ARG A 1087 -22.70 -10.00 -20.32
CA ARG A 1087 -22.39 -8.59 -20.03
C ARG A 1087 -21.71 -7.90 -21.21
N LEU A 1088 -20.87 -8.62 -21.97
CA LEU A 1088 -20.25 -8.06 -23.18
C LEU A 1088 -21.25 -7.69 -24.26
N ALA A 1089 -22.43 -8.29 -24.26
CA ALA A 1089 -23.49 -7.96 -25.21
C ALA A 1089 -24.03 -6.52 -25.08
N GLY A 1090 -23.72 -5.81 -23.98
CA GLY A 1090 -23.98 -4.37 -23.88
C GLY A 1090 -23.28 -3.55 -24.96
N TRP A 1091 -22.12 -4.02 -25.45
CA TRP A 1091 -21.33 -3.36 -26.52
C TRP A 1091 -21.53 -3.99 -27.89
N ALA A 1092 -22.49 -4.91 -28.05
CA ALA A 1092 -22.66 -5.63 -29.30
C ALA A 1092 -23.10 -4.70 -30.44
N VAL A 1093 -22.46 -4.83 -31.61
CA VAL A 1093 -22.84 -4.11 -32.84
C VAL A 1093 -24.20 -4.61 -33.34
N SER A 1094 -24.40 -5.93 -33.28
CA SER A 1094 -25.66 -6.59 -33.58
C SER A 1094 -25.78 -7.84 -32.73
N VAL A 1095 -26.89 -7.98 -32.01
CA VAL A 1095 -27.16 -9.14 -31.16
C VAL A 1095 -28.66 -9.43 -31.17
N THR A 1096 -29.01 -10.69 -31.40
CA THR A 1096 -30.40 -11.15 -31.33
C THR A 1096 -30.79 -11.26 -29.86
N PRO A 1097 -31.83 -10.56 -29.39
CA PRO A 1097 -32.26 -10.65 -28.01
C PRO A 1097 -32.61 -12.09 -27.61
N PRO A 1098 -32.28 -12.51 -26.38
CA PRO A 1098 -32.71 -13.80 -25.88
C PRO A 1098 -34.24 -13.83 -25.74
N ALA A 1099 -34.89 -14.85 -26.30
CA ALA A 1099 -36.32 -15.07 -26.05
C ALA A 1099 -36.60 -15.28 -24.55
N ALA A 1100 -37.79 -14.90 -24.09
CA ALA A 1100 -38.23 -15.26 -22.74
C ALA A 1100 -38.37 -16.78 -22.61
N GLY A 1101 -37.91 -17.36 -21.50
CA GLY A 1101 -37.99 -18.81 -21.28
C GLY A 1101 -37.05 -19.33 -20.20
N PRO A 1102 -37.06 -20.64 -19.94
CA PRO A 1102 -36.22 -21.27 -18.91
C PRO A 1102 -34.71 -21.20 -19.24
N GLY A 1103 -33.88 -21.19 -18.21
CA GLY A 1103 -32.40 -21.11 -18.29
C GLY A 1103 -31.83 -19.76 -17.83
N SER A 1104 -30.50 -19.64 -17.78
CA SER A 1104 -29.85 -18.35 -17.52
C SER A 1104 -29.99 -17.41 -18.74
N ALA A 1105 -29.92 -16.10 -18.52
CA ALA A 1105 -29.97 -15.13 -19.61
C ALA A 1105 -28.82 -15.35 -20.61
N ALA A 1106 -27.61 -15.62 -20.12
CA ALA A 1106 -26.47 -16.07 -20.92
C ALA A 1106 -26.78 -17.29 -21.82
N SER A 1107 -27.40 -18.34 -21.29
CA SER A 1107 -27.75 -19.55 -22.08
C SER A 1107 -28.75 -19.23 -23.18
N ARG A 1108 -29.75 -18.40 -22.88
CA ARG A 1108 -30.75 -17.97 -23.87
C ARG A 1108 -30.12 -17.08 -24.94
N LEU A 1109 -29.18 -16.22 -24.53
CA LEU A 1109 -28.45 -15.35 -25.44
C LEU A 1109 -27.56 -16.16 -26.37
N ALA A 1110 -26.87 -17.17 -25.84
CA ALA A 1110 -26.02 -18.07 -26.62
C ALA A 1110 -26.84 -18.86 -27.65
N ARG A 1111 -28.04 -19.34 -27.27
CA ARG A 1111 -28.97 -20.00 -28.23
C ARG A 1111 -29.45 -19.07 -29.34
N ALA A 1112 -29.68 -17.79 -29.02
CA ALA A 1112 -30.09 -16.80 -30.00
C ALA A 1112 -28.94 -16.36 -30.92
N ASN A 1113 -27.70 -16.48 -30.46
CA ASN A 1113 -26.49 -16.04 -31.17
C ASN A 1113 -25.42 -17.15 -31.15
N PRO A 1114 -25.65 -18.31 -31.81
CA PRO A 1114 -24.75 -19.46 -31.74
C PRO A 1114 -23.38 -19.21 -32.39
N GLY A 1115 -23.29 -18.25 -33.32
CA GLY A 1115 -22.03 -17.78 -33.90
C GLY A 1115 -21.35 -16.65 -33.10
N GLY A 1116 -21.88 -16.31 -31.92
CA GLY A 1116 -21.43 -15.16 -31.17
C GLY A 1116 -21.94 -13.82 -31.70
N PHE A 1117 -21.32 -12.75 -31.23
CA PHE A 1117 -21.57 -11.38 -31.71
C PHE A 1117 -20.29 -10.55 -31.60
N GLU A 1118 -20.17 -9.55 -32.48
CA GLU A 1118 -19.08 -8.60 -32.43
C GLU A 1118 -19.40 -7.46 -31.47
N ILE A 1119 -18.43 -7.08 -30.63
CA ILE A 1119 -18.52 -5.94 -29.72
C ILE A 1119 -17.53 -4.84 -30.11
N ILE A 1120 -17.85 -3.60 -29.74
CA ILE A 1120 -16.93 -2.46 -29.87
C ILE A 1120 -16.76 -1.77 -28.51
N VAL A 1121 -15.53 -1.78 -27.98
CA VAL A 1121 -15.15 -1.09 -26.75
C VAL A 1121 -14.03 -0.11 -27.08
N ASN A 1122 -14.25 1.19 -26.89
CA ASN A 1122 -13.29 2.24 -27.24
C ASN A 1122 -12.69 2.13 -28.67
N GLY A 1123 -13.53 1.78 -29.64
CA GLY A 1123 -13.13 1.62 -31.03
C GLY A 1123 -12.36 0.32 -31.34
N ARG A 1124 -12.12 -0.55 -30.35
CA ARG A 1124 -11.56 -1.89 -30.54
C ARG A 1124 -12.68 -2.90 -30.75
N ARG A 1125 -12.49 -3.79 -31.72
CA ARG A 1125 -13.47 -4.80 -32.14
C ARG A 1125 -13.07 -6.15 -31.56
N LEU A 1126 -14.04 -6.93 -31.08
CA LEU A 1126 -13.83 -8.30 -30.62
C LEU A 1126 -15.04 -9.16 -31.00
N LEU A 1127 -14.81 -10.32 -31.61
CA LEU A 1127 -15.86 -11.31 -31.85
C LEU A 1127 -15.95 -12.22 -30.62
N VAL A 1128 -17.08 -12.16 -29.90
CA VAL A 1128 -17.29 -12.95 -28.67
C VAL A 1128 -18.18 -14.14 -28.99
N ILE A 1129 -17.67 -15.36 -28.81
CA ILE A 1129 -18.37 -16.61 -29.09
C ILE A 1129 -18.67 -17.34 -27.77
N PRO A 1130 -19.94 -17.70 -27.50
CA PRO A 1130 -20.31 -18.43 -26.29
C PRO A 1130 -19.90 -19.89 -26.41
N VAL A 1131 -19.52 -20.48 -25.28
CA VAL A 1131 -19.06 -21.86 -25.24
C VAL A 1131 -19.69 -22.64 -24.08
N GLY A 1132 -20.37 -23.76 -24.34
CA GLY A 1132 -20.98 -24.63 -23.32
C GLY A 1132 -22.26 -24.11 -22.64
N LEU A 1133 -22.68 -22.87 -22.92
CA LEU A 1133 -23.86 -22.21 -22.33
C LEU A 1133 -25.20 -22.83 -22.75
#